data_AF-A0A849SH23-F1
#
_entry.id   AF-A0A849SH23-F1
#
_cell.length_a   1.000
_cell.length_b   1.000
_cell.length_c   1.000
_cell.angle_alpha   90.00
_cell.angle_beta   90.00
_cell.angle_gamma   90.00
#
_symmetry.space_group_name_H-M   'P 1'
#
loop_
_entity.id
_entity.type
_entity.pdbx_description
1 polymer ?
#
loop_
_entity_poly.entity_id
_entity_poly.type
_entity_poly.pdbx_seq_one_letter_code
_entity_poly.pdbx_strand_id
1 'polypeptide(L)'
;MSIARRSLAVVPWLLWCLAALPAAGAAVSDSLTVALDEIDHQQLDRKWALSDSLATRVFERASRLIPPDSVAMSRALDLRAGALLGQARLRDGVGAALLERSLAIRRRLFTPDTARWVAACNLLGRVRMEQDLPDSALAAFAAARRLCSPTLAASDSFAADAWFMTGRVHRRKLESDSALAALGRSRVLRERRFGPRHPQVAQVLSEVGANQLFGGRYEEARSSFETAIEMIVEARDPTSSELVQPLGQLANLQYQVGDIAGSIETLERTIAIQSKLDNPNSARLIPQRFNLAMRFFDFGDFRSVTAKLEPLLSVADAAFGPTHTRTRQILVMLGASTLMSGDLVAARGYLSRVRPMYADRAPDPTRMEVFVDRFYAALLAREGDLPNARLVSDSLMHKLRAEPAPIWLSMHALESRLEIAMAQGDRNCTADVVARMDSLFTSEAERPSTNFASYRRLKGRAFAWLGRPEAWDEALAAEELERARVIRNVRALADRQALQLAGGLAEPFDQLALLARSGDSSRVATAWDRLVRWRGLVGSEIAARRPPRGADADPVLLASHAQWEAARRHQAQFEVAALASGASPEASAKLAIIRTEAQDAERRYAALADARGLQRDTAQVSLARIRAALAPGAALVSIVELAPETDTARVVAFVATGASSPSRLLDLGLRRELRPRLEAWRAALASPPPAGHEREAERACRRLGEAVRERTWDRLAPAFGDAYSILVVADGDLADLPWSALPEAGNRYLVEIGPVIDTPGAERELIAHAWPMGAGLLAVGDPDFGRASPLPDPAAATALAMRGSLGKCLAASSLELQPLPGARREVEDVSAAWLASHPADAPMSSYGASASERAIKAAAPGRRVLHFATHGVVWGDSCSVLRAGMRGVGGVT
;
A
#
# COMPACT_ATOMS: atom_id res chain seq x y z
N MET A 1 2.89 -37.72 25.40
CA MET A 1 1.82 -37.98 24.40
C MET A 1 0.52 -38.30 25.13
N SER A 2 -0.61 -37.78 24.63
CA SER A 2 -2.02 -38.05 25.04
C SER A 2 -2.68 -37.23 26.19
N ILE A 3 -2.59 -35.90 26.13
CA ILE A 3 -3.61 -35.01 26.77
C ILE A 3 -4.47 -34.29 25.70
N ALA A 4 -3.92 -34.05 24.51
CA ALA A 4 -4.62 -33.36 23.41
C ALA A 4 -5.89 -34.08 22.89
N ARG A 5 -6.04 -35.40 23.13
CA ARG A 5 -7.27 -36.15 22.77
C ARG A 5 -8.35 -36.14 23.87
N ARG A 6 -8.07 -35.70 25.11
CA ARG A 6 -9.07 -35.69 26.19
C ARG A 6 -9.97 -34.44 26.16
N SER A 7 -9.49 -33.28 25.74
CA SER A 7 -10.24 -32.02 25.89
C SER A 7 -11.51 -31.90 25.03
N LEU A 8 -11.58 -32.57 23.87
CA LEU A 8 -12.77 -32.51 23.00
C LEU A 8 -13.90 -33.46 23.45
N ALA A 9 -13.59 -34.55 24.14
CA ALA A 9 -14.58 -35.50 24.68
C ALA A 9 -15.11 -35.09 26.07
N VAL A 10 -14.34 -34.29 26.82
CA VAL A 10 -14.67 -33.86 28.19
C VAL A 10 -15.72 -32.76 28.21
N VAL A 11 -15.75 -31.85 27.22
CA VAL A 11 -16.73 -30.74 27.21
C VAL A 11 -18.19 -31.23 27.01
N PRO A 12 -18.52 -32.11 26.05
CA PRO A 12 -19.87 -32.66 25.91
C PRO A 12 -20.30 -33.48 27.14
N TRP A 13 -19.38 -34.25 27.72
CA TRP A 13 -19.63 -35.03 28.93
C TRP A 13 -19.86 -34.14 30.15
N LEU A 14 -19.04 -33.10 30.37
CA LEU A 14 -19.23 -32.11 31.44
C LEU A 14 -20.55 -31.35 31.29
N LEU A 15 -20.92 -30.97 30.07
CA LEU A 15 -22.19 -30.30 29.79
C LEU A 15 -23.38 -31.24 30.03
N TRP A 16 -23.25 -32.53 29.69
CA TRP A 16 -24.26 -33.55 29.99
C TRP A 16 -24.38 -33.80 31.49
N CYS A 17 -23.27 -33.95 32.22
CA CYS A 17 -23.25 -34.05 33.67
C CYS A 17 -23.92 -32.83 34.31
N LEU A 18 -23.59 -31.61 33.86
CA LEU A 18 -24.22 -30.38 34.37
C LEU A 18 -25.72 -30.28 34.08
N ALA A 19 -26.18 -30.86 32.96
CA ALA A 19 -27.59 -30.92 32.59
C ALA A 19 -28.37 -31.95 33.44
N ALA A 20 -27.73 -33.06 33.81
CA ALA A 20 -28.33 -34.17 34.54
C ALA A 20 -28.36 -34.01 36.08
N LEU A 21 -27.76 -32.95 36.63
CA LEU A 21 -27.70 -32.72 38.08
C LEU A 21 -29.05 -32.26 38.67
N PRO A 22 -29.44 -32.77 39.86
CA PRO A 22 -30.61 -32.31 40.61
C PRO A 22 -30.41 -30.88 41.17
N ALA A 23 -31.51 -30.23 41.56
CA ALA A 23 -31.55 -28.79 41.85
C ALA A 23 -30.74 -28.34 43.09
N ALA A 24 -30.29 -29.24 43.97
CA ALA A 24 -29.47 -28.90 45.14
C ALA A 24 -28.65 -30.10 45.65
N GLY A 25 -27.43 -29.84 46.14
CA GLY A 25 -26.59 -30.84 46.85
C GLY A 25 -25.08 -30.73 46.56
N ALA A 26 -24.26 -31.47 47.33
CA ALA A 26 -22.80 -31.48 47.21
C ALA A 26 -22.29 -31.88 45.81
N ALA A 27 -22.97 -32.83 45.14
CA ALA A 27 -22.65 -33.27 43.79
C ALA A 27 -22.72 -32.14 42.73
N VAL A 28 -23.58 -31.12 42.96
CA VAL A 28 -23.68 -29.94 42.09
C VAL A 28 -22.45 -29.05 42.24
N SER A 29 -21.95 -28.90 43.47
CA SER A 29 -20.76 -28.09 43.78
C SER A 29 -19.49 -28.68 43.17
N ASP A 30 -19.34 -30.01 43.23
CA ASP A 30 -18.15 -30.69 42.70
C ASP A 30 -18.10 -30.63 41.16
N SER A 31 -19.23 -30.91 40.50
CA SER A 31 -19.32 -30.85 39.03
C SER A 31 -19.14 -29.42 38.49
N LEU A 32 -19.64 -28.41 39.21
CA LEU A 32 -19.44 -27.01 38.87
C LEU A 32 -17.96 -26.60 39.02
N THR A 33 -17.29 -27.07 40.07
CA THR A 33 -15.87 -26.78 40.30
C THR A 33 -15.00 -27.31 39.17
N VAL A 34 -15.21 -28.57 38.76
CA VAL A 34 -14.52 -29.17 37.61
C VAL A 34 -14.76 -28.38 36.33
N ALA A 35 -16.00 -27.93 36.08
CA ALA A 35 -16.31 -27.11 34.90
C ALA A 35 -15.64 -25.74 34.94
N LEU A 36 -15.54 -25.09 36.11
CA LEU A 36 -14.83 -23.81 36.27
C LEU A 36 -13.31 -23.99 36.10
N ASP A 37 -12.73 -25.10 36.59
CA ASP A 37 -11.32 -25.44 36.38
C ASP A 37 -11.02 -25.69 34.88
N GLU A 38 -11.92 -26.38 34.19
CA GLU A 38 -11.80 -26.60 32.74
C GLU A 38 -11.84 -25.27 31.98
N ILE A 39 -12.75 -24.34 32.32
CA ILE A 39 -12.78 -23.01 31.70
C ILE A 39 -11.43 -22.31 31.89
N ASP A 40 -10.88 -22.35 33.10
CA ASP A 40 -9.60 -21.74 33.45
C ASP A 40 -8.45 -22.35 32.63
N HIS A 41 -8.39 -23.68 32.52
CA HIS A 41 -7.43 -24.39 31.67
C HIS A 41 -7.56 -23.98 30.20
N GLN A 42 -8.77 -23.86 29.67
CA GLN A 42 -9.00 -23.41 28.29
C GLN A 42 -8.53 -21.97 28.07
N GLN A 43 -8.63 -21.09 29.09
CA GLN A 43 -8.09 -19.73 29.02
C GLN A 43 -6.56 -19.71 29.05
N LEU A 44 -5.93 -20.55 29.87
CA LEU A 44 -4.47 -20.72 29.90
C LEU A 44 -3.93 -21.22 28.54
N ASP A 45 -4.64 -22.16 27.92
CA ASP A 45 -4.39 -22.65 26.55
C ASP A 45 -4.76 -21.64 25.45
N ARG A 46 -5.31 -20.48 25.82
CA ARG A 46 -5.80 -19.43 24.89
C ARG A 46 -6.89 -19.93 23.92
N LYS A 47 -7.63 -20.98 24.27
CA LYS A 47 -8.77 -21.51 23.52
C LYS A 47 -10.03 -20.70 23.82
N TRP A 48 -9.99 -19.42 23.47
CA TRP A 48 -10.97 -18.43 23.90
C TRP A 48 -12.40 -18.72 23.42
N ALA A 49 -12.58 -19.30 22.23
CA ALA A 49 -13.91 -19.61 21.70
C ALA A 49 -14.59 -20.75 22.49
N LEU A 50 -13.80 -21.79 22.81
CA LEU A 50 -14.27 -22.89 23.66
C LEU A 50 -14.54 -22.40 25.08
N SER A 51 -13.63 -21.58 25.63
CA SER A 51 -13.80 -20.97 26.94
C SER A 51 -15.06 -20.11 27.03
N ASP A 52 -15.34 -19.27 26.03
CA ASP A 52 -16.54 -18.43 25.97
C ASP A 52 -17.83 -19.26 25.91
N SER A 53 -17.86 -20.28 25.06
CA SER A 53 -19.01 -21.18 24.95
C SER A 53 -19.28 -21.93 26.25
N LEU A 54 -18.23 -22.46 26.89
CA LEU A 54 -18.35 -23.17 28.16
C LEU A 54 -18.73 -22.21 29.31
N ALA A 55 -18.06 -21.07 29.43
CA ALA A 55 -18.32 -20.07 30.45
C ALA A 55 -19.75 -19.49 30.36
N THR A 56 -20.29 -19.32 29.14
CA THR A 56 -21.69 -18.90 28.94
C THR A 56 -22.65 -19.90 29.60
N ARG A 57 -22.52 -21.17 29.24
CA ARG A 57 -23.42 -22.24 29.72
C ARG A 57 -23.26 -22.49 31.21
N VAL A 58 -22.02 -22.51 31.69
CA VAL A 58 -21.72 -22.67 33.12
C VAL A 58 -22.30 -21.51 33.92
N PHE A 59 -22.18 -20.26 33.43
CA PHE A 59 -22.75 -19.09 34.09
C PHE A 59 -24.29 -19.11 34.13
N GLU A 60 -24.95 -19.43 33.01
CA GLU A 60 -26.41 -19.55 32.95
C GLU A 60 -26.94 -20.62 33.92
N ARG A 61 -26.24 -21.77 34.00
CA ARG A 61 -26.59 -22.85 34.90
C ARG A 61 -26.31 -22.48 36.36
N ALA A 62 -25.14 -21.92 36.66
CA ALA A 62 -24.77 -21.45 37.98
C ALA A 62 -25.79 -20.42 38.51
N SER A 63 -26.25 -19.49 37.66
CA SER A 63 -27.24 -18.47 38.02
C SER A 63 -28.59 -19.03 38.47
N ARG A 64 -28.88 -20.31 38.18
CA ARG A 64 -30.11 -21.00 38.60
C ARG A 64 -29.91 -21.94 39.78
N LEU A 65 -28.70 -22.46 39.98
CA LEU A 65 -28.43 -23.59 40.88
C LEU A 65 -27.65 -23.23 42.14
N ILE A 66 -26.88 -22.14 42.14
CA ILE A 66 -26.07 -21.76 43.30
C ILE A 66 -26.51 -20.40 43.86
N PRO A 67 -26.32 -20.17 45.18
CA PRO A 67 -26.65 -18.89 45.80
C PRO A 67 -26.00 -17.72 45.07
N PRO A 68 -26.74 -16.62 44.83
CA PRO A 68 -26.27 -15.47 44.06
C PRO A 68 -25.07 -14.78 44.71
N ASP A 69 -24.96 -14.86 46.03
CA ASP A 69 -23.81 -14.43 46.82
C ASP A 69 -23.05 -15.68 47.29
N SER A 70 -22.18 -16.23 46.42
CA SER A 70 -21.26 -17.33 46.74
C SER A 70 -19.89 -17.19 46.06
N VAL A 71 -18.86 -17.86 46.60
CA VAL A 71 -17.51 -17.89 46.00
C VAL A 71 -17.54 -18.48 44.59
N ALA A 72 -18.29 -19.57 44.39
CA ALA A 72 -18.48 -20.21 43.09
C ALA A 72 -19.12 -19.24 42.08
N MET A 73 -20.10 -18.44 42.49
CA MET A 73 -20.69 -17.40 41.63
C MET A 73 -19.67 -16.34 41.25
N SER A 74 -18.88 -15.82 42.20
CA SER A 74 -17.82 -14.84 41.90
C SER A 74 -16.80 -15.39 40.90
N ARG A 75 -16.43 -16.67 41.01
CA ARG A 75 -15.52 -17.33 40.09
C ARG A 75 -16.13 -17.50 38.70
N ALA A 76 -17.41 -17.88 38.61
CA ALA A 76 -18.12 -18.00 37.34
C ALA A 76 -18.20 -16.64 36.62
N LEU A 77 -18.46 -15.55 37.36
CA LEU A 77 -18.47 -14.19 36.86
C LEU A 77 -17.10 -13.77 36.29
N ASP A 78 -16.01 -14.02 37.03
CA ASP A 78 -14.64 -13.70 36.59
C ASP A 78 -14.27 -14.44 35.31
N LEU A 79 -14.52 -15.76 35.27
CA LEU A 79 -14.18 -16.59 34.11
C LEU A 79 -15.02 -16.22 32.88
N ARG A 80 -16.30 -15.88 33.07
CA ARG A 80 -17.16 -15.36 32.00
C ARG A 80 -16.62 -14.05 31.44
N ALA A 81 -16.26 -13.11 32.31
CA ALA A 81 -15.68 -11.84 31.89
C ALA A 81 -14.31 -12.03 31.20
N GLY A 82 -13.49 -12.96 31.69
CA GLY A 82 -12.22 -13.35 31.08
C GLY A 82 -12.39 -13.90 29.67
N ALA A 83 -13.40 -14.76 29.48
CA ALA A 83 -13.70 -15.33 28.17
C ALA A 83 -14.24 -14.27 27.18
N LEU A 84 -15.09 -13.35 27.64
CA LEU A 84 -15.57 -12.22 26.83
C LEU A 84 -14.41 -11.32 26.37
N LEU A 85 -13.52 -10.94 27.30
CA LEU A 85 -12.31 -10.18 26.96
C LEU A 85 -11.41 -10.98 26.00
N GLY A 86 -11.24 -12.28 26.24
CA GLY A 86 -10.48 -13.19 25.41
C GLY A 86 -11.01 -13.28 23.99
N GLN A 87 -12.32 -13.30 23.78
CA GLN A 87 -12.97 -13.26 22.46
C GLN A 87 -13.11 -11.85 21.87
N ALA A 88 -12.62 -10.82 22.58
CA ALA A 88 -12.85 -9.42 22.24
C ALA A 88 -14.35 -9.06 22.09
N ARG A 89 -15.23 -9.75 22.83
CA ARG A 89 -16.68 -9.47 22.91
C ARG A 89 -16.95 -8.48 24.04
N LEU A 90 -16.77 -7.21 23.74
CA LEU A 90 -16.80 -6.13 24.73
C LEU A 90 -17.99 -5.19 24.57
N ARG A 91 -18.90 -5.53 23.67
CA ARG A 91 -20.16 -4.83 23.47
C ARG A 91 -20.96 -4.71 24.78
N ASP A 92 -21.57 -3.54 24.98
CA ASP A 92 -22.51 -3.22 26.07
C ASP A 92 -21.95 -3.30 27.51
N GLY A 93 -20.64 -3.45 27.67
CA GLY A 93 -19.97 -3.41 28.97
C GLY A 93 -20.30 -4.53 29.96
N VAL A 94 -20.90 -5.62 29.46
CA VAL A 94 -21.25 -6.81 30.24
C VAL A 94 -20.07 -7.33 31.05
N GLY A 95 -18.88 -7.42 30.46
CA GLY A 95 -17.68 -7.89 31.16
C GLY A 95 -17.34 -7.08 32.42
N ALA A 96 -17.50 -5.75 32.37
CA ALA A 96 -17.24 -4.89 33.53
C ALA A 96 -18.28 -5.10 34.63
N ALA A 97 -19.57 -5.19 34.26
CA ALA A 97 -20.66 -5.43 35.20
C ALA A 97 -20.53 -6.79 35.92
N LEU A 98 -20.11 -7.84 35.19
CA LEU A 98 -19.83 -9.16 35.78
C LEU A 98 -18.72 -9.07 36.84
N LEU A 99 -17.64 -8.35 36.54
CA LEU A 99 -16.50 -8.18 37.46
C LEU A 99 -16.83 -7.30 38.66
N GLU A 100 -17.60 -6.23 38.47
CA GLU A 100 -18.06 -5.39 39.57
C GLU A 100 -18.96 -6.17 40.54
N ARG A 101 -19.86 -7.00 39.99
CA ARG A 101 -20.66 -7.92 40.79
C ARG A 101 -19.79 -8.95 41.52
N SER A 102 -18.82 -9.56 40.84
CA SER A 102 -17.87 -10.49 41.46
C SER A 102 -17.12 -9.85 42.64
N LEU A 103 -16.61 -8.64 42.45
CA LEU A 103 -15.92 -7.87 43.49
C LEU A 103 -16.84 -7.48 44.64
N ALA A 104 -18.11 -7.14 44.37
CA ALA A 104 -19.10 -6.84 45.40
C ALA A 104 -19.44 -8.07 46.26
N ILE A 105 -19.61 -9.23 45.62
CA ILE A 105 -19.82 -10.52 46.31
C ILE A 105 -18.64 -10.82 47.24
N ARG A 106 -17.40 -10.66 46.75
CA ARG A 106 -16.18 -10.92 47.54
C ARG A 106 -16.02 -9.99 48.73
N ARG A 107 -16.37 -8.71 48.58
CA ARG A 107 -16.40 -7.73 49.68
C ARG A 107 -17.36 -8.14 50.80
N ARG A 108 -18.45 -8.84 50.48
CA ARG A 108 -19.48 -9.26 51.45
C ARG A 108 -19.16 -10.59 52.12
N LEU A 109 -18.66 -11.57 51.37
CA LEU A 109 -18.67 -12.97 51.80
C LEU A 109 -17.44 -13.48 52.53
N PHE A 110 -16.25 -12.92 52.31
CA PHE A 110 -15.02 -13.60 52.73
C PHE A 110 -13.89 -12.68 53.22
N THR A 111 -13.11 -13.27 54.13
CA THR A 111 -11.69 -13.00 54.41
C THR A 111 -10.88 -12.92 53.11
N PRO A 112 -9.81 -12.09 53.01
CA PRO A 112 -9.16 -11.79 51.74
C PRO A 112 -8.50 -13.01 51.06
N ASP A 113 -9.16 -13.64 50.07
CA ASP A 113 -8.47 -14.41 49.01
C ASP A 113 -7.77 -13.40 48.09
N THR A 114 -6.56 -13.00 48.47
CA THR A 114 -5.82 -11.94 47.78
C THR A 114 -5.54 -12.30 46.32
N ALA A 115 -5.21 -13.55 46.00
CA ALA A 115 -4.82 -13.93 44.64
C ALA A 115 -5.97 -13.73 43.63
N ARG A 116 -7.15 -14.31 43.90
CA ARG A 116 -8.28 -14.17 42.98
C ARG A 116 -8.85 -12.76 42.98
N TRP A 117 -8.86 -12.09 44.13
CA TRP A 117 -9.34 -10.72 44.22
C TRP A 117 -8.47 -9.75 43.42
N VAL A 118 -7.14 -9.88 43.52
CA VAL A 118 -6.20 -9.13 42.68
C VAL A 118 -6.40 -9.45 41.20
N ALA A 119 -6.60 -10.73 40.84
CA ALA A 119 -6.87 -11.14 39.46
C ALA A 119 -8.14 -10.50 38.89
N ALA A 120 -9.23 -10.45 39.66
CA ALA A 120 -10.48 -9.80 39.26
C ALA A 120 -10.31 -8.28 39.09
N CYS A 121 -9.58 -7.61 39.98
CA CYS A 121 -9.24 -6.19 39.82
C CYS A 121 -8.38 -5.93 38.58
N ASN A 122 -7.37 -6.77 38.32
CA ASN A 122 -6.56 -6.68 37.10
C ASN A 122 -7.40 -6.91 35.84
N LEU A 123 -8.30 -7.88 35.85
CA LEU A 123 -9.20 -8.16 34.73
C LEU A 123 -10.18 -7.01 34.49
N LEU A 124 -10.71 -6.39 35.56
CA LEU A 124 -11.55 -5.20 35.46
C LEU A 124 -10.78 -4.04 34.86
N GLY A 125 -9.54 -3.82 35.28
CA GLY A 125 -8.68 -2.78 34.69
C GLY A 125 -8.45 -2.99 33.20
N ARG A 126 -8.23 -4.25 32.76
CA ARG A 126 -8.10 -4.58 31.33
C ARG A 126 -9.38 -4.32 30.55
N VAL A 127 -10.54 -4.70 31.09
CA VAL A 127 -11.84 -4.44 30.45
C VAL A 127 -12.11 -2.93 30.36
N ARG A 128 -11.85 -2.17 31.43
CA ARG A 128 -11.99 -0.70 31.43
C ARG A 128 -11.06 -0.03 30.43
N MET A 129 -9.84 -0.54 30.25
CA MET A 129 -8.91 -0.06 29.23
C MET A 129 -9.44 -0.30 27.80
N GLU A 130 -10.08 -1.45 27.55
CA GLU A 130 -10.70 -1.73 26.26
C GLU A 130 -12.03 -0.98 26.04
N GLN A 131 -12.66 -0.48 27.11
CA GLN A 131 -13.81 0.43 27.03
C GLN A 131 -13.41 1.91 26.86
N ASP A 132 -12.12 2.18 26.65
CA ASP A 132 -11.57 3.55 26.57
C ASP A 132 -11.79 4.38 27.85
N LEU A 133 -11.73 3.73 29.02
CA LEU A 133 -11.84 4.36 30.35
C LEU A 133 -10.50 4.25 31.11
N PRO A 134 -9.45 4.99 30.70
CA PRO A 134 -8.09 4.83 31.23
C PRO A 134 -7.98 5.12 32.73
N ASP A 135 -8.68 6.12 33.26
CA ASP A 135 -8.61 6.47 34.68
C ASP A 135 -9.31 5.42 35.55
N SER A 136 -10.44 4.87 35.08
CA SER A 136 -11.08 3.72 35.73
C SER A 136 -10.20 2.47 35.69
N ALA A 137 -9.45 2.28 34.61
CA ALA A 137 -8.48 1.19 34.50
C ALA A 137 -7.34 1.37 35.52
N LEU A 138 -6.76 2.57 35.62
CA LEU A 138 -5.73 2.89 36.62
C LEU A 138 -6.22 2.67 38.06
N ALA A 139 -7.46 3.06 38.36
CA ALA A 139 -8.06 2.82 39.67
C ALA A 139 -8.17 1.32 39.97
N ALA A 140 -8.58 0.50 39.00
CA ALA A 140 -8.67 -0.94 39.15
C ALA A 140 -7.29 -1.61 39.34
N PHE A 141 -6.27 -1.20 38.58
CA PHE A 141 -4.89 -1.68 38.76
C PHE A 141 -4.26 -1.21 40.08
N ALA A 142 -4.61 -0.01 40.55
CA ALA A 142 -4.21 0.46 41.88
C ALA A 142 -4.86 -0.36 43.00
N ALA A 143 -6.14 -0.69 42.87
CA ALA A 143 -6.84 -1.58 43.79
C ALA A 143 -6.19 -2.98 43.83
N ALA A 144 -5.87 -3.54 42.65
CA ALA A 144 -5.14 -4.81 42.54
C ALA A 144 -3.81 -4.77 43.31
N ARG A 145 -3.01 -3.71 43.13
CA ARG A 145 -1.71 -3.56 43.83
C ARG A 145 -1.85 -3.40 45.34
N ARG A 146 -2.89 -2.71 45.83
CA ARG A 146 -3.15 -2.55 47.28
C ARG A 146 -3.52 -3.87 47.96
N LEU A 147 -4.10 -4.80 47.21
CA LEU A 147 -4.50 -6.13 47.71
C LEU A 147 -3.36 -7.16 47.65
N CYS A 148 -2.21 -6.81 47.08
CA CYS A 148 -1.05 -7.68 47.02
C CYS A 148 -0.39 -7.80 48.40
N SER A 149 -0.11 -9.04 48.86
CA SER A 149 0.54 -9.32 50.14
C SER A 149 1.94 -9.90 49.91
N PRO A 150 2.98 -9.42 50.62
CA PRO A 150 4.35 -9.92 50.47
C PRO A 150 4.54 -11.39 50.90
N THR A 151 3.55 -12.01 51.54
CA THR A 151 3.60 -13.41 52.01
C THR A 151 3.21 -14.45 50.95
N LEU A 152 2.70 -14.05 49.77
CA LEU A 152 2.35 -14.96 48.68
C LEU A 152 3.27 -14.79 47.47
N ALA A 153 3.98 -15.85 47.07
CA ALA A 153 4.78 -15.86 45.84
C ALA A 153 3.96 -15.57 44.57
N ALA A 154 2.65 -15.90 44.56
CA ALA A 154 1.74 -15.55 43.49
C ALA A 154 1.40 -14.04 43.44
N SER A 155 1.53 -13.33 44.57
CA SER A 155 1.27 -11.89 44.67
C SER A 155 2.24 -11.07 43.81
N ASP A 156 3.48 -11.55 43.63
CA ASP A 156 4.47 -10.90 42.77
C ASP A 156 4.05 -10.91 41.30
N SER A 157 3.49 -12.02 40.81
CA SER A 157 3.03 -12.13 39.42
C SER A 157 1.85 -11.21 39.16
N PHE A 158 0.87 -11.18 40.06
CA PHE A 158 -0.29 -10.29 39.89
C PHE A 158 0.06 -8.81 40.06
N ALA A 159 0.98 -8.47 40.97
CA ALA A 159 1.51 -7.12 41.12
C ALA A 159 2.29 -6.70 39.86
N ALA A 160 3.10 -7.59 39.31
CA ALA A 160 3.83 -7.35 38.07
C ALA A 160 2.89 -7.09 36.88
N ASP A 161 1.80 -7.85 36.77
CA ASP A 161 0.80 -7.65 35.72
C ASP A 161 0.04 -6.33 35.89
N ALA A 162 -0.30 -5.95 37.12
CA ALA A 162 -0.92 -4.66 37.42
C ALA A 162 -0.01 -3.49 37.02
N TRP A 163 1.29 -3.58 37.34
CA TRP A 163 2.29 -2.59 36.92
C TRP A 163 2.52 -2.57 35.41
N PHE A 164 2.57 -3.73 34.78
CA PHE A 164 2.70 -3.85 33.32
C PHE A 164 1.55 -3.13 32.61
N MET A 165 0.32 -3.41 33.02
CA MET A 165 -0.86 -2.78 32.44
C MET A 165 -0.95 -1.29 32.77
N THR A 166 -0.54 -0.88 33.97
CA THR A 166 -0.43 0.54 34.36
C THR A 166 0.51 1.30 33.41
N GLY A 167 1.65 0.69 33.07
CA GLY A 167 2.58 1.25 32.08
C GLY A 167 1.93 1.46 30.70
N ARG A 168 1.13 0.49 30.24
CA ARG A 168 0.39 0.59 28.96
C ARG A 168 -0.65 1.72 28.98
N VAL A 169 -1.34 1.91 30.11
CA VAL A 169 -2.32 2.99 30.26
C VAL A 169 -1.63 4.36 30.25
N HIS A 170 -0.54 4.53 31.01
CA HIS A 170 0.24 5.76 31.00
C HIS A 170 0.79 6.10 29.61
N ARG A 171 1.28 5.11 28.86
CA ARG A 171 1.70 5.31 27.46
C ARG A 171 0.56 5.79 26.58
N ARG A 172 -0.65 5.23 26.72
CA ARG A 172 -1.85 5.72 26.01
C ARG A 172 -2.19 7.16 26.38
N LYS A 173 -1.98 7.55 27.64
CA LYS A 173 -2.15 8.93 28.12
C LYS A 173 -1.00 9.88 27.77
N LEU A 174 0.00 9.42 27.00
CA LEU A 174 1.19 10.21 26.64
C LEU A 174 2.13 10.51 27.82
N GLU A 175 2.00 9.78 28.92
CA GLU A 175 2.77 9.96 30.16
C GLU A 175 4.00 9.03 30.17
N SER A 176 4.99 9.34 29.33
CA SER A 176 6.14 8.47 29.05
C SER A 176 6.95 8.05 30.28
N ASP A 177 7.21 8.97 31.20
CA ASP A 177 8.02 8.69 32.39
C ASP A 177 7.27 7.80 33.38
N SER A 178 5.97 8.09 33.59
CA SER A 178 5.08 7.25 34.39
C SER A 178 4.96 5.84 33.81
N ALA A 179 4.94 5.73 32.47
CA ALA A 179 4.92 4.46 31.77
C ALA A 179 6.20 3.65 32.05
N LEU A 180 7.39 4.26 31.88
CA LEU A 180 8.67 3.60 32.14
C LEU A 180 8.83 3.22 33.61
N ALA A 181 8.41 4.08 34.55
CA ALA A 181 8.47 3.77 35.97
C ALA A 181 7.60 2.56 36.34
N ALA A 182 6.39 2.46 35.79
CA ALA A 182 5.51 1.32 35.99
C ALA A 182 6.06 0.04 35.34
N LEU A 183 6.57 0.13 34.11
CA LEU A 183 7.19 -1.00 33.41
C LEU A 183 8.46 -1.49 34.13
N GLY A 184 9.29 -0.59 34.66
CA GLY A 184 10.47 -0.93 35.47
C GLY A 184 10.11 -1.71 36.73
N ARG A 185 9.05 -1.31 37.44
CA ARG A 185 8.53 -2.07 38.60
C ARG A 185 8.03 -3.46 38.20
N SER A 186 7.33 -3.57 37.07
CA SER A 186 6.90 -4.87 36.52
C SER A 186 8.09 -5.76 36.18
N ARG A 187 9.12 -5.19 35.53
CA ARG A 187 10.34 -5.90 35.15
C ARG A 187 11.04 -6.51 36.35
N VAL A 188 11.32 -5.72 37.39
CA VAL A 188 12.00 -6.20 38.61
C VAL A 188 11.27 -7.39 39.24
N LEU A 189 9.93 -7.34 39.32
CA LEU A 189 9.13 -8.44 39.86
C LEU A 189 9.18 -9.69 38.98
N ARG A 190 9.13 -9.54 37.65
CA ARG A 190 9.21 -10.66 36.70
C ARG A 190 10.60 -11.28 36.65
N GLU A 191 11.66 -10.47 36.69
CA GLU A 191 13.04 -10.94 36.75
C GLU A 191 13.31 -11.71 38.04
N ARG A 192 12.85 -11.20 39.20
CA ARG A 192 12.95 -11.92 40.48
C ARG A 192 12.27 -13.28 40.44
N ARG A 193 11.11 -13.38 39.79
CA ARG A 193 10.29 -14.60 39.79
C ARG A 193 10.73 -15.65 38.76
N PHE A 194 11.11 -15.21 37.56
CA PHE A 194 11.32 -16.08 36.41
C PHE A 194 12.74 -16.04 35.83
N GLY A 195 13.57 -15.10 36.29
CA GLY A 195 14.88 -14.81 35.72
C GLY A 195 14.86 -13.80 34.56
N PRO A 196 16.02 -13.21 34.22
CA PRO A 196 16.11 -12.09 33.30
C PRO A 196 15.83 -12.45 31.83
N ARG A 197 16.04 -13.71 31.42
CA ARG A 197 15.80 -14.17 30.02
C ARG A 197 14.41 -14.78 29.79
N HIS A 198 13.48 -14.68 30.75
CA HIS A 198 12.17 -15.32 30.63
C HIS A 198 11.22 -14.55 29.68
N PRO A 199 10.32 -15.21 28.93
CA PRO A 199 9.35 -14.54 28.04
C PRO A 199 8.45 -13.49 28.71
N GLN A 200 8.20 -13.62 30.01
CA GLN A 200 7.47 -12.59 30.77
C GLN A 200 8.26 -11.28 30.88
N VAL A 201 9.58 -11.33 30.94
CA VAL A 201 10.45 -10.14 30.89
C VAL A 201 10.48 -9.57 29.47
N ALA A 202 10.51 -10.41 28.44
CA ALA A 202 10.44 -9.99 27.04
C ALA A 202 9.18 -9.16 26.73
N GLN A 203 8.02 -9.52 27.30
CA GLN A 203 6.80 -8.73 27.15
C GLN A 203 6.94 -7.31 27.72
N VAL A 204 7.64 -7.14 28.85
CA VAL A 204 7.91 -5.81 29.42
C VAL A 204 8.83 -5.03 28.49
N LEU A 205 9.88 -5.66 27.96
CA LEU A 205 10.81 -5.05 27.03
C LEU A 205 10.09 -4.59 25.74
N SER A 206 9.13 -5.36 25.25
CA SER A 206 8.28 -4.93 24.11
C SER A 206 7.46 -3.68 24.43
N GLU A 207 6.90 -3.53 25.64
CA GLU A 207 6.20 -2.28 25.99
C GLU A 207 7.15 -1.10 26.25
N VAL A 208 8.37 -1.36 26.72
CA VAL A 208 9.44 -0.34 26.78
C VAL A 208 9.79 0.15 25.37
N GLY A 209 9.98 -0.78 24.43
CA GLY A 209 10.19 -0.48 23.02
C GLY A 209 9.04 0.32 22.42
N ALA A 210 7.79 -0.01 22.76
CA ALA A 210 6.62 0.76 22.31
C ALA A 210 6.60 2.19 22.88
N ASN A 211 7.09 2.39 24.11
CA ASN A 211 7.23 3.72 24.70
C ASN A 211 8.38 4.52 24.07
N GLN A 212 9.51 3.86 23.77
CA GLN A 212 10.64 4.45 23.04
C GLN A 212 10.24 4.85 21.63
N LEU A 213 9.54 3.97 20.89
CA LEU A 213 8.99 4.25 19.57
C LEU A 213 8.08 5.47 19.60
N PHE A 214 7.18 5.53 20.59
CA PHE A 214 6.29 6.67 20.76
C PHE A 214 7.06 7.98 21.02
N GLY A 215 8.16 7.91 21.78
CA GLY A 215 9.06 9.02 22.04
C GLY A 215 10.13 9.27 20.96
N GLY A 216 10.01 8.68 19.77
CA GLY A 216 10.93 8.90 18.65
C GLY A 216 12.31 8.23 18.77
N ARG A 217 12.55 7.40 19.79
CA ARG A 217 13.83 6.69 19.99
C ARG A 217 13.84 5.38 19.21
N TYR A 218 13.93 5.48 17.88
CA TYR A 218 13.74 4.36 16.96
C TYR A 218 14.77 3.22 17.13
N GLU A 219 16.05 3.53 17.32
CA GLU A 219 17.09 2.51 17.48
C GLU A 219 16.98 1.77 18.82
N GLU A 220 16.69 2.48 19.91
CA GLU A 220 16.41 1.83 21.19
C GLU A 220 15.16 0.96 21.13
N ALA A 221 14.12 1.44 20.44
CA ALA A 221 12.89 0.67 20.23
C ALA A 221 13.17 -0.59 19.41
N ARG A 222 13.98 -0.50 18.35
CA ARG A 222 14.44 -1.63 17.53
C ARG A 222 15.09 -2.68 18.40
N SER A 223 16.12 -2.29 19.14
CA SER A 223 16.86 -3.18 20.04
C SER A 223 15.95 -3.85 21.06
N SER A 224 15.01 -3.11 21.66
CA SER A 224 14.04 -3.66 22.61
C SER A 224 13.11 -4.69 21.97
N PHE A 225 12.60 -4.44 20.77
CA PHE A 225 11.71 -5.39 20.07
C PHE A 225 12.46 -6.64 19.63
N GLU A 226 13.64 -6.49 19.02
CA GLU A 226 14.46 -7.61 18.54
C GLU A 226 14.89 -8.51 19.71
N THR A 227 15.41 -7.91 20.80
CA THR A 227 15.77 -8.65 22.02
C THR A 227 14.56 -9.39 22.60
N ALA A 228 13.39 -8.75 22.64
CA ALA A 228 12.17 -9.40 23.13
C ALA A 228 11.76 -10.59 22.24
N ILE A 229 11.88 -10.46 20.93
CA ILE A 229 11.59 -11.55 19.97
C ILE A 229 12.57 -12.69 20.17
N GLU A 230 13.87 -12.42 20.23
CA GLU A 230 14.92 -13.43 20.46
C GLU A 230 14.67 -14.22 21.74
N MET A 231 14.41 -13.54 22.86
CA MET A 231 14.09 -14.17 24.14
C MET A 231 12.89 -15.12 24.06
N ILE A 232 11.85 -14.76 23.30
CA ILE A 232 10.65 -15.60 23.15
C ILE A 232 10.94 -16.80 22.24
N VAL A 233 11.67 -16.58 21.14
CA VAL A 233 12.04 -17.62 20.17
C VAL A 233 12.88 -18.70 20.84
N GLU A 234 13.90 -18.32 21.62
CA GLU A 234 14.78 -19.25 22.34
C GLU A 234 14.03 -20.09 23.40
N ALA A 235 12.98 -19.52 24.02
CA ALA A 235 12.34 -20.13 25.18
C ALA A 235 11.18 -21.08 24.85
N ARG A 236 10.41 -20.85 23.77
CA ARG A 236 9.07 -21.47 23.63
C ARG A 236 8.66 -21.97 22.24
N ASP A 237 9.39 -21.64 21.16
CA ASP A 237 9.15 -21.95 19.72
C ASP A 237 8.97 -20.68 18.85
N PRO A 238 9.56 -20.61 17.62
CA PRO A 238 9.41 -19.49 16.68
C PRO A 238 7.99 -19.16 16.19
N THR A 239 6.98 -19.97 16.52
CA THR A 239 5.57 -19.74 16.16
C THR A 239 4.68 -19.45 17.36
N SER A 240 5.27 -19.19 18.54
CA SER A 240 4.56 -18.89 19.77
C SER A 240 3.67 -17.65 19.66
N SER A 241 2.47 -17.76 20.22
CA SER A 241 1.49 -16.67 20.40
C SER A 241 2.01 -15.46 21.18
N GLU A 242 3.14 -15.59 21.87
CA GLU A 242 3.80 -14.49 22.58
C GLU A 242 4.54 -13.54 21.63
N LEU A 243 4.84 -13.97 20.41
CA LEU A 243 5.47 -13.15 19.37
C LEU A 243 4.50 -12.13 18.75
N VAL A 244 3.20 -12.32 18.87
CA VAL A 244 2.18 -11.49 18.20
C VAL A 244 2.31 -10.01 18.56
N GLN A 245 2.52 -9.71 19.84
CA GLN A 245 2.68 -8.33 20.30
C GLN A 245 3.99 -7.71 19.82
N PRO A 246 5.19 -8.26 20.12
CA PRO A 246 6.44 -7.62 19.71
C PRO A 246 6.59 -7.54 18.19
N LEU A 247 6.14 -8.53 17.41
CA LEU A 247 6.12 -8.45 15.95
C LEU A 247 5.20 -7.32 15.47
N GLY A 248 4.00 -7.19 16.04
CA GLY A 248 3.09 -6.09 15.71
C GLY A 248 3.68 -4.70 16.00
N GLN A 249 4.50 -4.57 17.05
CA GLN A 249 5.19 -3.31 17.37
C GLN A 249 6.42 -3.08 16.48
N LEU A 250 7.18 -4.12 16.16
CA LEU A 250 8.26 -4.07 15.20
C LEU A 250 7.76 -3.61 13.83
N ALA A 251 6.60 -4.12 13.38
CA ALA A 251 5.98 -3.67 12.15
C ALA A 251 5.62 -2.18 12.17
N ASN A 252 5.17 -1.65 13.31
CA ASN A 252 4.93 -0.22 13.45
C ASN A 252 6.23 0.59 13.42
N LEU A 253 7.31 0.09 14.04
CA LEU A 253 8.63 0.72 13.96
C LEU A 253 9.17 0.73 12.52
N GLN A 254 9.14 -0.41 11.82
CA GLN A 254 9.55 -0.53 10.42
C GLN A 254 8.85 0.51 9.55
N TYR A 255 7.53 0.66 9.74
CA TYR A 255 6.75 1.70 9.09
C TYR A 255 7.25 3.13 9.41
N GLN A 256 7.49 3.45 10.69
CA GLN A 256 7.95 4.79 11.10
C GLN A 256 9.34 5.14 10.54
N VAL A 257 10.21 4.15 10.32
CA VAL A 257 11.54 4.35 9.70
C VAL A 257 11.53 4.19 8.16
N GLY A 258 10.33 4.10 7.56
CA GLY A 258 10.14 4.05 6.11
C GLY A 258 10.37 2.69 5.45
N ASP A 259 10.48 1.60 6.22
CA ASP A 259 10.47 0.21 5.75
C ASP A 259 9.03 -0.33 5.71
N ILE A 260 8.31 0.01 4.64
CA ILE A 260 6.91 -0.37 4.46
C ILE A 260 6.79 -1.84 4.05
N ALA A 261 7.71 -2.33 3.21
CA ALA A 261 7.71 -3.73 2.78
C ALA A 261 7.93 -4.68 3.97
N GLY A 262 8.94 -4.42 4.82
CA GLY A 262 9.18 -5.20 6.03
C GLY A 262 8.03 -5.11 7.04
N SER A 263 7.37 -3.95 7.14
CA SER A 263 6.17 -3.78 7.97
C SER A 263 5.03 -4.71 7.54
N ILE A 264 4.78 -4.82 6.22
CA ILE A 264 3.74 -5.69 5.66
C ILE A 264 4.04 -7.16 5.95
N GLU A 265 5.27 -7.61 5.68
CA GLU A 265 5.69 -8.98 5.94
C GLU A 265 5.52 -9.34 7.42
N THR A 266 5.95 -8.45 8.31
CA THR A 266 5.87 -8.65 9.77
C THR A 266 4.41 -8.69 10.24
N LEU A 267 3.52 -7.86 9.68
CA LEU A 267 2.08 -7.90 9.97
C LEU A 267 1.42 -9.18 9.47
N GLU A 268 1.75 -9.63 8.26
CA GLU A 268 1.24 -10.89 7.69
C GLU A 268 1.67 -12.09 8.54
N ARG A 269 2.94 -12.14 8.96
CA ARG A 269 3.43 -13.16 9.91
C ARG A 269 2.68 -13.10 11.24
N THR A 270 2.45 -11.90 11.77
CA THR A 270 1.70 -11.69 13.02
C THR A 270 0.26 -12.21 12.90
N ILE A 271 -0.41 -11.89 11.78
CA ILE A 271 -1.77 -12.35 11.48
C ILE A 271 -1.79 -13.87 11.32
N ALA A 272 -0.81 -14.47 10.64
CA ALA A 272 -0.72 -15.92 10.46
C ALA A 272 -0.55 -16.66 11.79
N ILE A 273 0.32 -16.17 12.69
CA ILE A 273 0.50 -16.75 14.03
C ILE A 273 -0.82 -16.68 14.82
N GLN A 274 -1.46 -15.51 14.85
CA GLN A 274 -2.70 -15.33 15.61
C GLN A 274 -3.87 -16.11 15.00
N SER A 275 -3.92 -16.26 13.66
CA SER A 275 -4.97 -17.02 12.95
C SER A 275 -4.86 -18.54 13.12
N LYS A 276 -3.72 -19.08 13.55
CA LYS A 276 -3.61 -20.49 13.96
C LYS A 276 -4.28 -20.77 15.31
N LEU A 277 -4.42 -19.74 16.14
CA LEU A 277 -4.99 -19.83 17.50
C LEU A 277 -6.48 -19.49 17.51
N ASP A 278 -6.88 -18.57 16.64
CA ASP A 278 -8.24 -18.06 16.53
C ASP A 278 -8.89 -18.48 15.19
N ASN A 279 -10.17 -18.18 15.01
CA ASN A 279 -10.77 -18.15 13.68
C ASN A 279 -10.16 -16.97 12.88
N PRO A 280 -9.84 -17.10 11.57
CA PRO A 280 -9.39 -16.00 10.70
C PRO A 280 -10.27 -14.74 10.71
N ASN A 281 -11.55 -14.86 11.10
CA ASN A 281 -12.51 -13.75 11.25
C ASN A 281 -12.65 -13.25 12.71
N SER A 282 -11.73 -13.61 13.60
CA SER A 282 -11.72 -13.18 14.99
C SER A 282 -11.53 -11.67 15.13
N ALA A 283 -12.32 -11.04 16.00
CA ALA A 283 -12.18 -9.62 16.36
C ALA A 283 -10.82 -9.28 16.99
N ARG A 284 -10.08 -10.29 17.48
CA ARG A 284 -8.70 -10.12 17.99
C ARG A 284 -7.69 -9.72 16.91
N LEU A 285 -7.98 -10.03 15.64
CA LEU A 285 -7.12 -9.70 14.50
C LEU A 285 -7.34 -8.28 13.97
N ILE A 286 -8.34 -7.55 14.47
CA ILE A 286 -8.70 -6.22 13.99
C ILE A 286 -7.51 -5.25 14.01
N PRO A 287 -6.72 -5.12 15.11
CA PRO A 287 -5.61 -4.17 15.14
C PRO A 287 -4.57 -4.43 14.05
N GLN A 288 -4.18 -5.69 13.83
CA GLN A 288 -3.16 -6.05 12.84
C GLN A 288 -3.70 -5.89 11.42
N ARG A 289 -4.96 -6.29 11.16
CA ARG A 289 -5.59 -6.14 9.85
C ARG A 289 -5.83 -4.67 9.51
N PHE A 290 -6.19 -3.84 10.49
CA PHE A 290 -6.29 -2.39 10.35
C PHE A 290 -4.92 -1.79 10.02
N ASN A 291 -3.87 -2.10 10.79
CA ASN A 291 -2.53 -1.60 10.52
C ASN A 291 -2.00 -2.04 9.16
N LEU A 292 -2.33 -3.26 8.72
CA LEU A 292 -1.98 -3.73 7.38
C LEU A 292 -2.68 -2.86 6.33
N ALA A 293 -4.00 -2.64 6.46
CA ALA A 293 -4.74 -1.76 5.56
C ALA A 293 -4.16 -0.33 5.53
N MET A 294 -3.71 0.22 6.67
CA MET A 294 -3.01 1.51 6.71
C MET A 294 -1.77 1.52 5.79
N ARG A 295 -0.98 0.43 5.72
CA ARG A 295 0.20 0.39 4.84
C ARG A 295 -0.17 0.46 3.37
N PHE A 296 -1.31 -0.11 3.00
CA PHE A 296 -1.86 0.01 1.64
C PHE A 296 -2.38 1.42 1.36
N PHE A 297 -2.92 2.11 2.37
CA PHE A 297 -3.33 3.52 2.25
C PHE A 297 -2.12 4.39 1.88
N ASP A 298 -0.97 4.15 2.52
CA ASP A 298 0.25 4.94 2.28
C ASP A 298 0.91 4.69 0.91
N PHE A 299 0.54 3.60 0.22
CA PHE A 299 0.89 3.39 -1.19
C PHE A 299 -0.05 4.12 -2.16
N GLY A 300 -1.16 4.66 -1.69
CA GLY A 300 -2.24 5.13 -2.56
C GLY A 300 -3.13 4.01 -3.10
N ASP A 301 -3.05 2.79 -2.55
CA ASP A 301 -3.93 1.67 -2.92
C ASP A 301 -5.26 1.72 -2.16
N PHE A 302 -5.96 2.86 -2.26
CA PHE A 302 -7.16 3.15 -1.50
C PHE A 302 -8.30 2.15 -1.73
N ARG A 303 -8.34 1.51 -2.91
CA ARG A 303 -9.32 0.46 -3.22
C ARG A 303 -9.07 -0.80 -2.38
N SER A 304 -7.83 -1.26 -2.29
CA SER A 304 -7.48 -2.41 -1.44
C SER A 304 -7.72 -2.12 0.04
N VAL A 305 -7.52 -0.87 0.47
CA VAL A 305 -7.89 -0.42 1.83
C VAL A 305 -9.39 -0.65 2.07
N THR A 306 -10.25 -0.13 1.20
CA THR A 306 -11.70 -0.28 1.32
C THR A 306 -12.11 -1.75 1.33
N ALA A 307 -11.60 -2.56 0.40
CA ALA A 307 -11.92 -3.99 0.30
C ALA A 307 -11.49 -4.79 1.55
N LYS A 308 -10.39 -4.40 2.22
CA LYS A 308 -9.90 -5.07 3.43
C LYS A 308 -10.63 -4.60 4.70
N LEU A 309 -11.03 -3.33 4.76
CA LEU A 309 -11.64 -2.71 5.94
C LEU A 309 -13.16 -2.87 6.03
N GLU A 310 -13.85 -2.95 4.89
CA GLU A 310 -15.32 -3.04 4.89
C GLU A 310 -15.85 -4.33 5.56
N PRO A 311 -15.30 -5.54 5.29
CA PRO A 311 -15.68 -6.73 6.05
C PRO A 311 -15.29 -6.64 7.53
N LEU A 312 -14.20 -5.92 7.82
CA LEU A 312 -13.69 -5.75 9.19
C LEU A 312 -14.61 -4.85 10.02
N LEU A 313 -15.32 -3.91 9.39
CA LEU A 313 -16.27 -3.03 10.05
C LEU A 313 -17.42 -3.82 10.69
N SER A 314 -17.98 -4.81 9.99
CA SER A 314 -19.05 -5.66 10.53
C SER A 314 -18.58 -6.50 11.72
N VAL A 315 -17.36 -7.03 11.65
CA VAL A 315 -16.76 -7.78 12.78
C VAL A 315 -16.52 -6.86 13.98
N ALA A 316 -16.02 -5.65 13.74
CA ALA A 316 -15.79 -4.67 14.80
C ALA A 316 -17.10 -4.22 15.46
N ASP A 317 -18.13 -3.94 14.67
CA ASP A 317 -19.45 -3.53 15.16
C ASP A 317 -20.12 -4.64 15.99
N ALA A 318 -20.05 -5.89 15.53
CA ALA A 318 -20.58 -7.03 16.28
C ALA A 318 -19.84 -7.25 17.61
N ALA A 319 -18.50 -7.11 17.61
CA ALA A 319 -17.65 -7.43 18.76
C ALA A 319 -17.61 -6.32 19.82
N PHE A 320 -17.55 -5.05 19.37
CA PHE A 320 -17.32 -3.90 20.24
C PHE A 320 -18.48 -2.90 20.26
N GLY A 321 -19.35 -2.93 19.25
CA GLY A 321 -20.42 -1.96 19.06
C GLY A 321 -20.02 -0.77 18.16
N PRO A 322 -21.01 0.06 17.76
CA PRO A 322 -20.86 1.06 16.71
C PRO A 322 -20.02 2.28 17.12
N THR A 323 -19.94 2.57 18.42
CA THR A 323 -19.27 3.79 18.93
C THR A 323 -17.91 3.52 19.56
N HIS A 324 -17.44 2.26 19.54
CA HIS A 324 -16.15 1.86 20.08
C HIS A 324 -14.99 2.36 19.21
N THR A 325 -13.85 2.69 19.81
CA THR A 325 -12.69 3.30 19.11
C THR A 325 -12.21 2.51 17.90
N ARG A 326 -12.12 1.17 17.98
CA ARG A 326 -11.76 0.34 16.80
C ARG A 326 -12.75 0.44 15.65
N THR A 327 -14.05 0.47 15.95
CA THR A 327 -15.11 0.61 14.93
C THR A 327 -15.04 2.00 14.28
N ARG A 328 -14.82 3.03 15.10
CA ARG A 328 -14.62 4.40 14.61
C ARG A 328 -13.38 4.52 13.74
N GLN A 329 -12.23 3.96 14.15
CA GLN A 329 -10.99 3.96 13.36
C GLN A 329 -11.18 3.38 11.96
N ILE A 330 -11.89 2.25 11.86
CA ILE A 330 -12.23 1.64 10.56
C ILE A 330 -13.09 2.58 9.72
N LEU A 331 -14.12 3.21 10.31
CA LEU A 331 -14.96 4.19 9.60
C LEU A 331 -14.18 5.40 9.10
N VAL A 332 -13.28 5.95 9.92
CA VAL A 332 -12.42 7.08 9.52
C VAL A 332 -11.58 6.70 8.31
N MET A 333 -10.95 5.52 8.35
CA MET A 333 -10.07 5.08 7.28
C MET A 333 -10.83 4.69 6.00
N LEU A 334 -12.05 4.15 6.12
CA LEU A 334 -12.94 3.95 4.99
C LEU A 334 -13.35 5.29 4.37
N GLY A 335 -13.69 6.29 5.18
CA GLY A 335 -14.00 7.64 4.69
C GLY A 335 -12.81 8.32 4.03
N ALA A 336 -11.60 8.13 4.58
CA ALA A 336 -10.37 8.63 4.00
C ALA A 336 -10.06 7.93 2.67
N SER A 337 -10.14 6.59 2.60
CA SER A 337 -9.81 5.84 1.39
C SER A 337 -10.78 6.14 0.25
N THR A 338 -12.09 6.22 0.53
CA THR A 338 -13.07 6.59 -0.50
C THR A 338 -12.89 8.03 -0.97
N LEU A 339 -12.61 8.97 -0.07
CA LEU A 339 -12.30 10.35 -0.41
C LEU A 339 -11.11 10.43 -1.36
N MET A 340 -10.01 9.78 -1.00
CA MET A 340 -8.78 9.78 -1.80
C MET A 340 -8.97 9.09 -3.16
N SER A 341 -9.84 8.08 -3.24
CA SER A 341 -10.21 7.44 -4.50
C SER A 341 -11.19 8.24 -5.37
N GLY A 342 -11.68 9.38 -4.90
CA GLY A 342 -12.62 10.26 -5.61
C GLY A 342 -14.10 9.94 -5.41
N ASP A 343 -14.45 8.93 -4.62
CA ASP A 343 -15.83 8.59 -4.29
C ASP A 343 -16.33 9.47 -3.14
N LEU A 344 -16.71 10.70 -3.48
CA LEU A 344 -17.18 11.71 -2.52
C LEU A 344 -18.48 11.29 -1.81
N VAL A 345 -19.33 10.50 -2.48
CA VAL A 345 -20.61 10.03 -1.92
C VAL A 345 -20.34 9.02 -0.80
N ALA A 346 -19.51 8.01 -1.06
CA ALA A 346 -19.14 7.03 -0.03
C ALA A 346 -18.35 7.69 1.11
N ALA A 347 -17.43 8.60 0.79
CA ALA A 347 -16.68 9.39 1.77
C ALA A 347 -17.61 10.16 2.71
N ARG A 348 -18.59 10.87 2.15
CA ARG A 348 -19.61 11.58 2.91
C ARG A 348 -20.40 10.64 3.80
N GLY A 349 -20.78 9.46 3.30
CA GLY A 349 -21.48 8.44 4.07
C GLY A 349 -20.72 8.01 5.33
N TYR A 350 -19.45 7.62 5.19
CA TYR A 350 -18.64 7.18 6.34
C TYR A 350 -18.27 8.33 7.28
N LEU A 351 -17.83 9.48 6.75
CA LEU A 351 -17.38 10.62 7.56
C LEU A 351 -18.53 11.28 8.33
N SER A 352 -19.71 11.42 7.72
CA SER A 352 -20.91 11.96 8.42
C SER A 352 -21.42 11.02 9.50
N ARG A 353 -21.20 9.70 9.34
CA ARG A 353 -21.53 8.71 10.37
C ARG A 353 -20.58 8.79 11.56
N VAL A 354 -19.28 8.92 11.32
CA VAL A 354 -18.26 8.81 12.38
C VAL A 354 -18.02 10.14 13.12
N ARG A 355 -18.12 11.28 12.45
CA ARG A 355 -17.90 12.62 13.04
C ARG A 355 -18.74 12.91 14.30
N PRO A 356 -20.07 12.68 14.34
CA PRO A 356 -20.86 12.92 15.56
C PRO A 356 -20.47 11.99 16.71
N MET A 357 -19.84 10.84 16.45
CA MET A 357 -19.37 9.92 17.50
C MET A 357 -18.20 10.49 18.34
N TYR A 358 -17.69 11.66 17.96
CA TYR A 358 -16.65 12.42 18.65
C TYR A 358 -17.14 13.76 19.22
N ALA A 359 -18.41 14.16 19.01
CA ALA A 359 -18.89 15.51 19.33
C ALA A 359 -18.93 15.81 20.85
N ASP A 360 -19.21 14.80 21.69
CA ASP A 360 -19.48 14.97 23.13
C ASP A 360 -18.61 14.07 24.03
N ARG A 361 -17.42 13.68 23.56
CA ARG A 361 -16.51 12.80 24.31
C ARG A 361 -15.20 13.50 24.62
N ALA A 362 -14.64 13.15 25.78
CA ALA A 362 -13.25 13.45 26.06
C ALA A 362 -12.38 12.93 24.90
N PRO A 363 -11.31 13.66 24.54
CA PRO A 363 -10.35 13.22 23.54
C PRO A 363 -9.97 11.76 23.77
N ASP A 364 -10.08 10.92 22.74
CA ASP A 364 -9.58 9.56 22.90
C ASP A 364 -8.05 9.57 22.88
N PRO A 365 -7.38 8.57 23.49
CA PRO A 365 -5.92 8.47 23.50
C PRO A 365 -5.26 8.46 22.11
N THR A 366 -6.02 8.15 21.05
CA THR A 366 -5.56 8.11 19.66
C THR A 366 -5.85 9.40 18.89
N ARG A 367 -6.57 10.35 19.50
CA ARG A 367 -6.97 11.66 18.95
C ARG A 367 -7.56 11.57 17.54
N MET A 368 -8.33 10.50 17.27
CA MET A 368 -8.86 10.21 15.94
C MET A 368 -9.85 11.28 15.44
N GLU A 369 -10.42 12.08 16.35
CA GLU A 369 -11.25 13.24 16.00
C GLU A 369 -10.52 14.23 15.07
N VAL A 370 -9.20 14.36 15.21
CA VAL A 370 -8.37 15.23 14.35
C VAL A 370 -8.35 14.71 12.92
N PHE A 371 -8.19 13.40 12.72
CA PHE A 371 -8.27 12.79 11.39
C PHE A 371 -9.65 12.94 10.78
N VAL A 372 -10.71 12.76 11.58
CA VAL A 372 -12.08 12.89 11.08
C VAL A 372 -12.34 14.31 10.60
N ASP A 373 -12.05 15.32 11.42
CA ASP A 373 -12.27 16.72 11.05
C ASP A 373 -11.37 17.14 9.87
N ARG A 374 -10.12 16.63 9.78
CA ARG A 374 -9.23 16.81 8.61
C ARG A 374 -9.88 16.28 7.33
N PHE A 375 -10.24 15.00 7.29
CA PHE A 375 -10.81 14.39 6.09
C PHE A 375 -12.17 14.95 5.75
N TYR A 376 -12.97 15.35 6.75
CA TYR A 376 -14.25 16.01 6.52
C TYR A 376 -14.07 17.42 5.93
N ALA A 377 -13.09 18.20 6.41
CA ALA A 377 -12.76 19.49 5.81
C ALA A 377 -12.25 19.33 4.36
N ALA A 378 -11.42 18.32 4.10
CA ALA A 378 -10.96 18.00 2.75
C ALA A 378 -12.10 17.55 1.82
N LEU A 379 -13.07 16.77 2.33
CA LEU A 379 -14.29 16.41 1.61
C LEU A 379 -15.08 17.66 1.20
N LEU A 380 -15.36 18.56 2.15
CA LEU A 380 -16.08 19.81 1.89
C LEU A 380 -15.34 20.67 0.85
N ALA A 381 -14.01 20.76 0.94
CA ALA A 381 -13.21 21.49 -0.03
C ALA A 381 -13.30 20.88 -1.44
N ARG A 382 -13.28 19.54 -1.58
CA ARG A 382 -13.45 18.85 -2.87
C ARG A 382 -14.85 19.00 -3.47
N GLU A 383 -15.86 19.23 -2.63
CA GLU A 383 -17.23 19.54 -3.07
C GLU A 383 -17.44 21.03 -3.37
N GLY A 384 -16.41 21.87 -3.15
CA GLY A 384 -16.45 23.31 -3.40
C GLY A 384 -16.95 24.15 -2.21
N ASP A 385 -17.28 23.53 -1.07
CA ASP A 385 -17.75 24.22 0.14
C ASP A 385 -16.56 24.69 1.00
N LEU A 386 -15.77 25.61 0.44
CA LEU A 386 -14.61 26.20 1.10
C LEU A 386 -14.94 26.94 2.42
N PRO A 387 -16.09 27.65 2.56
CA PRO A 387 -16.45 28.28 3.83
C PRO A 387 -16.62 27.28 4.97
N ASN A 388 -17.37 26.19 4.77
CA ASN A 388 -17.54 25.19 5.82
C ASN A 388 -16.26 24.37 6.05
N ALA A 389 -15.48 24.09 4.99
CA ALA A 389 -14.17 23.46 5.14
C ALA A 389 -13.26 24.28 6.08
N ARG A 390 -13.24 25.61 5.91
CA ARG A 390 -12.50 26.52 6.79
C ARG A 390 -13.01 26.48 8.22
N LEU A 391 -14.33 26.52 8.45
CA LEU A 391 -14.90 26.46 9.80
C LEU A 391 -14.48 25.18 10.55
N VAL A 392 -14.53 24.03 9.87
CA VAL A 392 -14.09 22.75 10.44
C VAL A 392 -12.60 22.78 10.76
N SER A 393 -11.78 23.30 9.83
CA SER A 393 -10.34 23.41 10.01
C SER A 393 -9.95 24.40 11.12
N ASP A 394 -10.63 25.54 11.24
CA ASP A 394 -10.41 26.53 12.31
C ASP A 394 -10.79 25.97 13.69
N SER A 395 -11.91 25.24 13.77
CA SER A 395 -12.31 24.51 14.99
C SER A 395 -11.24 23.50 15.40
N LEU A 396 -10.72 22.72 14.45
CA LEU A 396 -9.63 21.78 14.69
C LEU A 396 -8.36 22.47 15.21
N MET A 397 -7.96 23.58 14.60
CA MET A 397 -6.79 24.35 15.04
C MET A 397 -6.98 25.00 16.42
N HIS A 398 -8.22 25.29 16.82
CA HIS A 398 -8.54 25.74 18.17
C HIS A 398 -8.39 24.60 19.19
N LYS A 399 -8.94 23.41 18.91
CA LYS A 399 -8.79 22.21 19.76
C LYS A 399 -7.31 21.86 20.01
N LEU A 400 -6.49 21.88 18.96
CA LEU A 400 -5.05 21.59 19.06
C LEU A 400 -4.23 22.66 19.81
N ARG A 401 -4.77 23.88 19.99
CA ARG A 401 -4.15 24.91 20.85
C ARG A 401 -4.48 24.71 22.32
N ALA A 402 -5.69 24.25 22.62
CA ALA A 402 -6.12 23.99 23.98
C ALA A 402 -5.42 22.77 24.59
N GLU A 403 -5.14 21.75 23.77
CA GLU A 403 -4.54 20.50 24.20
C GLU A 403 -3.39 20.09 23.26
N PRO A 404 -2.14 20.02 23.77
CA PRO A 404 -1.00 19.60 22.97
C PRO A 404 -1.23 18.21 22.35
N ALA A 405 -0.95 18.08 21.06
CA ALA A 405 -0.98 16.81 20.34
C ALA A 405 0.43 16.43 19.84
N PRO A 406 0.71 15.13 19.63
CA PRO A 406 1.95 14.71 18.99
C PRO A 406 2.20 15.44 17.67
N ILE A 407 3.46 15.70 17.34
CA ILE A 407 3.88 16.46 16.14
C ILE A 407 3.19 15.92 14.88
N TRP A 408 3.23 14.59 14.68
CA TRP A 408 2.65 13.95 13.50
C TRP A 408 1.15 14.26 13.33
N LEU A 409 0.39 14.38 14.42
CA LEU A 409 -1.03 14.68 14.37
C LEU A 409 -1.29 16.16 14.07
N SER A 410 -0.51 17.04 14.69
CA SER A 410 -0.57 18.49 14.44
C SER A 410 -0.24 18.80 12.98
N MET A 411 0.74 18.10 12.41
CA MET A 411 1.10 18.19 11.00
C MET A 411 -0.07 17.86 10.07
N HIS A 412 -0.83 16.81 10.39
CA HIS A 412 -1.98 16.43 9.58
C HIS A 412 -3.10 17.48 9.58
N ALA A 413 -3.33 18.16 10.69
CA ALA A 413 -4.30 19.26 10.76
C ALA A 413 -3.83 20.50 9.98
N LEU A 414 -2.54 20.85 10.12
CA LEU A 414 -1.92 21.97 9.42
C LEU A 414 -1.92 21.78 7.90
N GLU A 415 -1.68 20.56 7.42
CA GLU A 415 -1.76 20.23 5.99
C GLU A 415 -3.12 20.57 5.39
N SER A 416 -4.22 20.12 6.01
CA SER A 416 -5.57 20.43 5.52
C SER A 416 -5.88 21.94 5.60
N ARG A 417 -5.43 22.61 6.66
CA ARG A 417 -5.58 24.07 6.81
C ARG A 417 -4.83 24.83 5.72
N LEU A 418 -3.62 24.36 5.37
CA LEU A 418 -2.78 24.93 4.32
C LEU A 418 -3.45 24.80 2.95
N GLU A 419 -3.94 23.61 2.61
CA GLU A 419 -4.63 23.36 1.33
C GLU A 419 -5.88 24.24 1.19
N ILE A 420 -6.69 24.38 2.25
CA ILE A 420 -7.87 25.25 2.27
C ILE A 420 -7.47 26.72 2.13
N ALA A 421 -6.43 27.18 2.83
CA ALA A 421 -5.95 28.56 2.75
C ALA A 421 -5.46 28.91 1.33
N MET A 422 -4.69 28.02 0.71
CA MET A 422 -4.22 28.18 -0.67
C MET A 422 -5.39 28.20 -1.65
N ALA A 423 -6.39 27.31 -1.48
CA ALA A 423 -7.59 27.28 -2.32
C ALA A 423 -8.44 28.55 -2.19
N GLN A 424 -8.46 29.19 -1.01
CA GLN A 424 -9.15 30.46 -0.76
C GLN A 424 -8.35 31.68 -1.24
N GLY A 425 -7.09 31.51 -1.63
CA GLY A 425 -6.21 32.64 -1.96
C GLY A 425 -5.69 33.42 -0.74
N ASP A 426 -5.81 32.87 0.48
CA ASP A 426 -5.43 33.56 1.73
C ASP A 426 -3.91 33.48 1.97
N ARG A 427 -3.20 34.53 1.52
CA ARG A 427 -1.74 34.60 1.59
C ARG A 427 -1.19 34.65 3.02
N ASN A 428 -1.87 35.39 3.90
CA ASN A 428 -1.43 35.55 5.29
C ASN A 428 -1.61 34.24 6.06
N CYS A 429 -2.78 33.61 5.91
CA CYS A 429 -3.02 32.33 6.57
C CYS A 429 -2.07 31.24 6.06
N THR A 430 -1.77 31.22 4.75
CA THR A 430 -0.78 30.29 4.18
C THR A 430 0.60 30.48 4.83
N ALA A 431 1.07 31.71 4.98
CA ALA A 431 2.36 32.00 5.63
C ALA A 431 2.36 31.61 7.12
N ASP A 432 1.29 31.93 7.84
CA ASP A 432 1.13 31.60 9.26
C ASP A 432 1.12 30.09 9.52
N VAL A 433 0.42 29.33 8.67
CA VAL A 433 0.37 27.87 8.77
C VAL A 433 1.76 27.28 8.55
N VAL A 434 2.51 27.75 7.55
CA VAL A 434 3.90 27.28 7.31
C VAL A 434 4.80 27.63 8.48
N ALA A 435 4.75 28.85 9.01
CA ALA A 435 5.54 29.23 10.19
C ALA A 435 5.22 28.35 11.41
N ARG A 436 3.96 27.95 11.57
CA ARG A 436 3.54 27.03 12.63
C ARG A 436 3.98 25.59 12.37
N MET A 437 4.07 25.15 11.12
CA MET A 437 4.66 23.84 10.79
C MET A 437 6.14 23.82 11.13
N ASP A 438 6.88 24.90 10.85
CA ASP A 438 8.30 25.04 11.18
C ASP A 438 8.55 24.97 12.70
N SER A 439 7.68 25.60 13.51
CA SER A 439 7.82 25.59 14.97
C SER A 439 7.55 24.23 15.63
N LEU A 440 6.96 23.27 14.92
CA LEU A 440 6.76 21.91 15.43
C LEU A 440 8.04 21.09 15.45
N PHE A 441 9.09 21.48 14.71
CA PHE A 441 10.34 20.74 14.63
C PHE A 441 11.46 21.51 15.33
N THR A 442 11.90 21.02 16.50
CA THR A 442 12.97 21.63 17.30
C THR A 442 14.39 21.18 16.91
N SER A 443 14.54 20.06 16.20
CA SER A 443 15.82 19.60 15.63
C SER A 443 15.64 18.77 14.34
N GLU A 444 16.71 18.64 13.54
CA GLU A 444 16.70 17.78 12.35
C GLU A 444 16.71 16.27 12.68
N ALA A 445 17.12 15.89 13.89
CA ALA A 445 17.27 14.49 14.31
C ALA A 445 15.95 13.81 14.72
N GLU A 446 14.87 14.56 14.94
CA GLU A 446 13.57 14.05 15.42
C GLU A 446 12.60 13.64 14.29
N ARG A 447 13.06 13.59 13.03
CA ARG A 447 12.17 13.55 11.85
C ARG A 447 11.80 12.11 11.43
N PRO A 448 10.52 11.69 11.50
CA PRO A 448 10.07 10.43 10.90
C PRO A 448 10.17 10.53 9.38
N SER A 449 10.86 9.59 8.74
CA SER A 449 11.29 9.71 7.33
C SER A 449 10.15 9.85 6.32
N THR A 450 8.97 9.27 6.59
CA THR A 450 7.79 9.33 5.71
C THR A 450 6.98 10.62 5.88
N ASN A 451 6.72 11.04 7.12
CA ASN A 451 5.97 12.27 7.40
C ASN A 451 6.77 13.54 7.05
N PHE A 452 8.10 13.46 7.14
CA PHE A 452 8.96 14.61 6.86
C PHE A 452 9.02 14.97 5.38
N ALA A 453 9.02 13.97 4.49
CA ALA A 453 8.97 14.17 3.05
C ALA A 453 7.68 14.89 2.61
N SER A 454 6.53 14.47 3.17
CA SER A 454 5.23 15.13 2.96
C SER A 454 5.21 16.58 3.44
N TYR A 455 5.84 16.86 4.59
CA TYR A 455 6.00 18.23 5.08
C TYR A 455 6.82 19.11 4.13
N ARG A 456 8.02 18.65 3.72
CA ARG A 456 8.89 19.39 2.79
C ARG A 456 8.18 19.68 1.48
N ARG A 457 7.43 18.70 0.95
CA ARG A 457 6.58 18.84 -0.24
C ARG A 457 5.55 19.98 -0.07
N LEU A 458 4.76 19.94 1.01
CA LEU A 458 3.73 20.94 1.29
C LEU A 458 4.32 22.34 1.49
N LYS A 459 5.42 22.44 2.24
CA LYS A 459 6.15 23.69 2.48
C LYS A 459 6.69 24.26 1.18
N GLY A 460 7.31 23.43 0.34
CA GLY A 460 7.75 23.80 -0.99
C GLY A 460 6.60 24.39 -1.81
N ARG A 461 5.46 23.69 -1.88
CA ARG A 461 4.27 24.17 -2.60
C ARG A 461 3.77 25.51 -2.08
N ALA A 462 3.70 25.67 -0.77
CA ALA A 462 3.29 26.93 -0.15
C ALA A 462 4.26 28.07 -0.49
N PHE A 463 5.56 27.82 -0.43
CA PHE A 463 6.58 28.81 -0.84
C PHE A 463 6.51 29.16 -2.32
N ALA A 464 6.31 28.17 -3.20
CA ALA A 464 6.14 28.41 -4.63
C ALA A 464 4.91 29.30 -4.88
N TRP A 465 3.80 29.01 -4.22
CA TRP A 465 2.56 29.80 -4.32
C TRP A 465 2.70 31.21 -3.71
N LEU A 466 3.51 31.36 -2.65
CA LEU A 466 3.86 32.67 -2.08
C LEU A 466 4.89 33.45 -2.93
N GLY A 467 5.55 32.81 -3.91
CA GLY A 467 6.60 33.44 -4.71
C GLY A 467 7.95 33.53 -3.99
N ARG A 468 8.20 32.62 -3.04
CA ARG A 468 9.41 32.57 -2.23
C ARG A 468 10.53 31.74 -2.88
N PRO A 469 11.79 32.22 -2.91
CA PRO A 469 12.90 31.50 -3.54
C PRO A 469 13.25 30.18 -2.84
N GLU A 470 12.97 30.06 -1.54
CA GLU A 470 13.20 28.85 -0.74
C GLU A 470 12.37 27.65 -1.21
N ALA A 471 11.36 27.87 -2.07
CA ALA A 471 10.58 26.81 -2.69
C ALA A 471 11.43 25.77 -3.41
N TRP A 472 12.57 26.18 -3.99
CA TRP A 472 13.49 25.28 -4.69
C TRP A 472 14.13 24.26 -3.74
N ASP A 473 14.71 24.73 -2.64
CA ASP A 473 15.42 23.87 -1.68
C ASP A 473 14.47 22.93 -0.94
N GLU A 474 13.25 23.38 -0.67
CA GLU A 474 12.19 22.57 -0.07
C GLU A 474 11.71 21.47 -1.04
N ALA A 475 11.49 21.80 -2.32
CA ALA A 475 11.11 20.84 -3.35
C ALA A 475 12.21 19.80 -3.61
N LEU A 476 13.47 20.23 -3.62
CA LEU A 476 14.62 19.36 -3.84
C LEU A 476 14.75 18.32 -2.73
N ALA A 477 14.68 18.76 -1.47
CA ALA A 477 14.71 17.85 -0.34
C ALA A 477 13.49 16.93 -0.28
N ALA A 478 12.30 17.41 -0.67
CA ALA A 478 11.10 16.58 -0.74
C ALA A 478 11.27 15.44 -1.76
N GLU A 479 11.77 15.74 -2.96
CA GLU A 479 12.08 14.73 -3.97
C GLU A 479 13.12 13.73 -3.47
N GLU A 480 14.21 14.20 -2.84
CA GLU A 480 15.28 13.32 -2.35
C GLU A 480 14.78 12.32 -1.30
N LEU A 481 13.95 12.80 -0.36
CA LEU A 481 13.36 11.95 0.68
C LEU A 481 12.37 10.95 0.12
N GLU A 482 11.45 11.37 -0.75
CA GLU A 482 10.50 10.45 -1.39
C GLU A 482 11.24 9.46 -2.29
N ARG A 483 12.30 9.87 -2.99
CA ARG A 483 13.05 8.95 -3.88
C ARG A 483 13.81 7.92 -3.08
N ALA A 484 14.42 8.32 -1.97
CA ALA A 484 15.04 7.40 -1.04
C ALA A 484 14.03 6.40 -0.46
N ARG A 485 12.81 6.86 -0.15
CA ARG A 485 11.70 6.00 0.29
C ARG A 485 11.29 5.00 -0.80
N VAL A 486 11.12 5.45 -2.05
CA VAL A 486 10.80 4.56 -3.18
C VAL A 486 11.90 3.52 -3.38
N ILE A 487 13.17 3.94 -3.48
CA ILE A 487 14.31 3.02 -3.69
C ILE A 487 14.40 1.95 -2.58
N ARG A 488 14.14 2.33 -1.32
CA ARG A 488 14.16 1.38 -0.20
C ARG A 488 13.09 0.30 -0.29
N ASN A 489 11.90 0.66 -0.76
CA ASN A 489 10.73 -0.22 -0.72
C ASN A 489 10.46 -0.96 -2.02
N VAL A 490 10.78 -0.34 -3.18
CA VAL A 490 10.49 -0.87 -4.51
C VAL A 490 11.04 -2.27 -4.71
N ARG A 491 12.11 -2.66 -3.99
CA ARG A 491 12.78 -3.96 -4.10
C ARG A 491 11.97 -5.13 -3.58
N ALA A 492 11.16 -4.91 -2.55
CA ALA A 492 10.39 -5.95 -1.86
C ALA A 492 8.87 -5.85 -2.08
N LEU A 493 8.40 -4.85 -2.82
CA LEU A 493 6.97 -4.68 -3.16
C LEU A 493 6.57 -5.39 -4.45
N ALA A 494 5.30 -5.79 -4.56
CA ALA A 494 4.74 -6.23 -5.84
C ALA A 494 4.75 -5.06 -6.85
N ASP A 495 4.86 -5.35 -8.15
CA ASP A 495 5.05 -4.39 -9.23
C ASP A 495 3.99 -3.28 -9.20
N ARG A 496 2.73 -3.62 -8.96
CA ARG A 496 1.65 -2.64 -8.81
C ARG A 496 1.86 -1.70 -7.62
N GLN A 497 2.23 -2.25 -6.47
CA GLN A 497 2.47 -1.46 -5.26
C GLN A 497 3.70 -0.57 -5.41
N ALA A 498 4.74 -1.08 -6.07
CA ALA A 498 5.93 -0.33 -6.46
C ALA A 498 5.59 0.86 -7.37
N LEU A 499 4.74 0.65 -8.40
CA LEU A 499 4.25 1.72 -9.27
C LEU A 499 3.41 2.76 -8.51
N GLN A 500 2.51 2.30 -7.64
CA GLN A 500 1.67 3.19 -6.83
C GLN A 500 2.52 4.05 -5.88
N LEU A 501 3.48 3.44 -5.18
CA LEU A 501 4.43 4.15 -4.34
C LEU A 501 5.26 5.15 -5.15
N ALA A 502 5.73 4.76 -6.34
CA ALA A 502 6.47 5.66 -7.23
C ALA A 502 5.60 6.83 -7.76
N GLY A 503 4.27 6.68 -7.82
CA GLY A 503 3.36 7.78 -8.11
C GLY A 503 3.48 8.94 -7.12
N GLY A 504 3.85 8.68 -5.87
CA GLY A 504 4.13 9.71 -4.87
C GLY A 504 5.32 10.63 -5.20
N LEU A 505 6.18 10.25 -6.15
CA LEU A 505 7.29 11.09 -6.62
C LEU A 505 6.88 12.15 -7.64
N ALA A 506 5.73 11.98 -8.29
CA ALA A 506 5.31 12.87 -9.37
C ALA A 506 5.19 14.31 -8.87
N GLU A 507 4.51 14.53 -7.75
CA GLU A 507 4.25 15.89 -7.26
C GLU A 507 5.51 16.65 -6.80
N PRO A 508 6.42 16.08 -5.97
CA PRO A 508 7.71 16.74 -5.67
C PRO A 508 8.53 17.06 -6.92
N PHE A 509 8.56 16.14 -7.89
CA PHE A 509 9.27 16.34 -9.15
C PHE A 509 8.63 17.43 -10.00
N ASP A 510 7.30 17.42 -10.14
CA ASP A 510 6.55 18.41 -10.92
C ASP A 510 6.84 19.82 -10.42
N GLN A 511 6.88 19.99 -9.09
CA GLN A 511 7.23 21.25 -8.48
C GLN A 511 8.66 21.69 -8.82
N LEU A 512 9.64 20.77 -8.75
CA LEU A 512 11.02 21.05 -9.17
C LEU A 512 11.10 21.47 -10.64
N ALA A 513 10.46 20.71 -11.54
CA ALA A 513 10.46 20.99 -12.97
C ALA A 513 9.79 22.34 -13.27
N LEU A 514 8.69 22.67 -12.60
CA LEU A 514 8.02 23.97 -12.73
C LEU A 514 8.91 25.13 -12.27
N LEU A 515 9.60 24.98 -11.13
CA LEU A 515 10.54 26.00 -10.62
C LEU A 515 11.80 26.13 -11.48
N ALA A 516 12.26 25.04 -12.11
CA ALA A 516 13.42 25.06 -13.00
C ALA A 516 13.17 25.87 -14.28
N ARG A 517 11.92 26.04 -14.73
CA ARG A 517 11.56 26.81 -15.94
C ARG A 517 11.96 28.28 -15.88
N SER A 518 11.92 28.87 -14.69
CA SER A 518 12.38 30.24 -14.42
C SER A 518 13.78 30.29 -13.82
N GLY A 519 14.46 29.14 -13.73
CA GLY A 519 15.81 29.00 -13.18
C GLY A 519 16.91 29.14 -14.22
N ASP A 520 18.16 29.06 -13.75
CA ASP A 520 19.35 28.97 -14.60
C ASP A 520 19.56 27.55 -15.15
N SER A 521 20.58 27.38 -16.00
CA SER A 521 20.91 26.07 -16.58
C SER A 521 21.32 25.04 -15.51
N SER A 522 21.79 25.47 -14.33
CA SER A 522 22.14 24.59 -13.21
C SER A 522 20.90 23.97 -12.57
N ARG A 523 19.84 24.77 -12.34
CA ARG A 523 18.55 24.26 -11.88
C ARG A 523 17.91 23.32 -12.89
N VAL A 524 17.98 23.64 -14.18
CA VAL A 524 17.50 22.75 -15.25
C VAL A 524 18.25 21.42 -15.24
N ALA A 525 19.58 21.44 -15.16
CA ALA A 525 20.39 20.22 -15.09
C ALA A 525 20.09 19.40 -13.82
N THR A 526 19.88 20.06 -12.69
CA THR A 526 19.52 19.41 -11.42
C THR A 526 18.16 18.73 -11.49
N ALA A 527 17.14 19.43 -12.00
CA ALA A 527 15.80 18.85 -12.18
C ALA A 527 15.84 17.65 -13.13
N TRP A 528 16.59 17.74 -14.23
CA TRP A 528 16.74 16.61 -15.16
C TRP A 528 17.51 15.43 -14.54
N ASP A 529 18.56 15.68 -13.77
CA ASP A 529 19.23 14.63 -13.01
C ASP A 529 18.29 13.93 -12.03
N ARG A 530 17.37 14.66 -11.38
CA ARG A 530 16.32 14.04 -10.56
C ARG A 530 15.39 13.16 -11.38
N LEU A 531 14.89 13.65 -12.52
CA LEU A 531 14.05 12.86 -13.43
C LEU A 531 14.69 11.52 -13.81
N VAL A 532 15.93 11.59 -14.29
CA VAL A 532 16.71 10.44 -14.75
C VAL A 532 16.87 9.37 -13.65
N ARG A 533 17.03 9.79 -12.39
CA ARG A 533 17.21 8.86 -11.26
C ARG A 533 15.95 8.07 -10.93
N TRP A 534 14.76 8.62 -11.18
CA TRP A 534 13.51 7.94 -10.84
C TRP A 534 12.74 7.37 -12.04
N ARG A 535 12.79 8.01 -13.22
CA ARG A 535 12.08 7.52 -14.41
C ARG A 535 12.65 6.20 -14.88
N GLY A 536 11.78 5.19 -15.03
CA GLY A 536 12.19 3.81 -15.35
C GLY A 536 12.76 3.02 -14.16
N LEU A 537 12.73 3.57 -12.93
CA LEU A 537 13.20 2.89 -11.72
C LEU A 537 12.45 1.59 -11.46
N VAL A 538 11.12 1.67 -11.37
CA VAL A 538 10.29 0.49 -11.11
C VAL A 538 10.51 -0.56 -12.21
N GLY A 539 10.45 -0.19 -13.49
CA GLY A 539 10.69 -1.12 -14.59
C GLY A 539 12.08 -1.77 -14.56
N SER A 540 13.11 -1.03 -14.13
CA SER A 540 14.46 -1.58 -13.98
C SER A 540 14.55 -2.62 -12.87
N GLU A 541 13.89 -2.37 -11.74
CA GLU A 541 13.85 -3.31 -10.62
C GLU A 541 13.04 -4.56 -10.98
N ILE A 542 11.92 -4.39 -11.67
CA ILE A 542 11.12 -5.50 -12.22
C ILE A 542 11.97 -6.38 -13.15
N ALA A 543 12.74 -5.76 -14.05
CA ALA A 543 13.61 -6.47 -14.96
C ALA A 543 14.79 -7.18 -14.24
N ALA A 544 15.28 -6.62 -13.13
CA ALA A 544 16.37 -7.19 -12.33
C ALA A 544 15.95 -8.44 -11.55
N ARG A 545 14.67 -8.54 -11.15
CA ARG A 545 14.09 -9.69 -10.44
C ARG A 545 14.02 -10.98 -11.25
N ARG A 546 14.61 -11.10 -12.45
CA ARG A 546 14.61 -12.37 -13.18
C ARG A 546 15.57 -13.36 -12.51
N PRO A 547 15.16 -14.61 -12.26
CA PRO A 547 16.03 -15.56 -11.59
C PRO A 547 17.26 -15.86 -12.49
N PRO A 548 18.46 -15.97 -11.91
CA PRO A 548 19.65 -16.38 -12.65
C PRO A 548 19.44 -17.78 -13.25
N ARG A 549 19.99 -18.01 -14.45
CA ARG A 549 19.96 -19.31 -15.15
C ARG A 549 21.33 -19.98 -15.03
N GLY A 550 21.37 -21.29 -14.79
CA GLY A 550 22.61 -22.08 -14.78
C GLY A 550 22.80 -22.93 -13.52
N ALA A 551 24.02 -23.45 -13.34
CA ALA A 551 24.38 -24.39 -12.28
C ALA A 551 24.33 -23.82 -10.85
N ASP A 552 24.37 -22.49 -10.69
CA ASP A 552 24.35 -21.78 -9.39
C ASP A 552 22.96 -21.26 -8.99
N ALA A 553 21.89 -21.74 -9.63
CA ALA A 553 20.54 -21.23 -9.37
C ALA A 553 19.98 -21.77 -8.04
N ASP A 554 19.63 -20.87 -7.12
CA ASP A 554 19.03 -21.20 -5.82
C ASP A 554 17.67 -21.90 -5.99
N PRO A 555 17.49 -23.16 -5.54
CA PRO A 555 16.25 -23.91 -5.70
C PRO A 555 15.03 -23.27 -5.01
N VAL A 556 15.24 -22.61 -3.86
CA VAL A 556 14.17 -21.92 -3.12
C VAL A 556 13.69 -20.70 -3.89
N LEU A 557 14.64 -19.94 -4.46
CA LEU A 557 14.33 -18.79 -5.29
C LEU A 557 13.56 -19.22 -6.57
N LEU A 558 14.02 -20.26 -7.24
CA LEU A 558 13.35 -20.82 -8.43
C LEU A 558 11.94 -21.32 -8.12
N ALA A 559 11.76 -22.04 -7.00
CA ALA A 559 10.45 -22.52 -6.58
C ALA A 559 9.50 -21.35 -6.27
N SER A 560 9.97 -20.30 -5.59
CA SER A 560 9.17 -19.10 -5.33
C SER A 560 8.82 -18.35 -6.61
N HIS A 561 9.75 -18.27 -7.57
CA HIS A 561 9.47 -17.68 -8.88
C HIS A 561 8.40 -18.46 -9.64
N ALA A 562 8.47 -19.79 -9.64
CA ALA A 562 7.49 -20.65 -10.29
C ALA A 562 6.09 -20.51 -9.67
N GLN A 563 6.00 -20.34 -8.34
CA GLN A 563 4.73 -20.07 -7.65
C GLN A 563 4.13 -18.72 -8.07
N TRP A 564 4.95 -17.68 -8.13
CA TRP A 564 4.51 -16.36 -8.61
C TRP A 564 4.01 -16.43 -10.05
N GLU A 565 4.77 -17.05 -10.95
CA GLU A 565 4.38 -17.25 -12.35
C GLU A 565 3.06 -18.04 -12.48
N ALA A 566 2.84 -19.06 -11.65
CA ALA A 566 1.60 -19.82 -11.62
C ALA A 566 0.41 -18.96 -11.14
N ALA A 567 0.59 -18.18 -10.08
CA ALA A 567 -0.45 -17.29 -9.57
C ALA A 567 -0.81 -16.19 -10.57
N ARG A 568 0.19 -15.62 -11.26
CA ARG A 568 0.00 -14.64 -12.33
C ARG A 568 -0.79 -15.23 -13.51
N ARG A 569 -0.47 -16.45 -13.94
CA ARG A 569 -1.24 -17.16 -14.99
C ARG A 569 -2.69 -17.41 -14.57
N HIS A 570 -2.90 -17.86 -13.33
CA HIS A 570 -4.25 -18.08 -12.79
C HIS A 570 -5.07 -16.78 -12.76
N GLN A 571 -4.46 -15.66 -12.34
CA GLN A 571 -5.09 -14.34 -12.40
C GLN A 571 -5.49 -13.97 -13.83
N ALA A 572 -4.56 -14.05 -14.79
CA ALA A 572 -4.82 -13.68 -16.18
C ALA A 572 -5.95 -14.53 -16.79
N GLN A 573 -5.93 -15.84 -16.57
CA GLN A 573 -6.99 -16.75 -17.04
C GLN A 573 -8.36 -16.38 -16.46
N PHE A 574 -8.42 -16.06 -15.16
CA PHE A 574 -9.67 -15.66 -14.52
C PHE A 574 -10.17 -14.29 -15.03
N GLU A 575 -9.28 -13.32 -15.23
CA GLU A 575 -9.62 -12.00 -15.78
C GLU A 575 -10.23 -12.11 -17.17
N VAL A 576 -9.62 -12.90 -18.06
CA VAL A 576 -10.15 -13.16 -19.41
C VAL A 576 -11.51 -13.86 -19.34
N ALA A 577 -11.66 -14.89 -18.50
CA ALA A 577 -12.93 -15.59 -18.32
C ALA A 577 -14.04 -14.66 -17.79
N ALA A 578 -13.73 -13.80 -16.81
CA ALA A 578 -14.66 -12.84 -16.24
C ALA A 578 -15.11 -11.77 -17.25
N LEU A 579 -14.20 -11.35 -18.14
CA LEU A 579 -14.52 -10.46 -19.27
C LEU A 579 -15.46 -11.13 -20.29
N ALA A 580 -15.35 -12.45 -20.48
CA ALA A 580 -16.21 -13.21 -21.40
C ALA A 580 -17.61 -13.42 -20.83
N SER A 581 -17.75 -13.65 -19.53
CA SER A 581 -19.03 -13.96 -18.88
C SER A 581 -19.85 -12.73 -18.44
N GLY A 582 -19.28 -11.53 -18.54
CA GLY A 582 -19.82 -10.32 -17.91
C GLY A 582 -19.49 -10.28 -16.40
N ALA A 583 -19.10 -9.11 -15.91
CA ALA A 583 -18.68 -8.95 -14.51
C ALA A 583 -19.88 -8.96 -13.54
N SER A 584 -20.11 -10.10 -12.88
CA SER A 584 -20.96 -10.14 -11.69
C SER A 584 -20.22 -9.57 -10.46
N PRO A 585 -20.94 -9.10 -9.43
CA PRO A 585 -20.34 -8.73 -8.14
C PRO A 585 -19.53 -9.88 -7.52
N GLU A 586 -19.98 -11.12 -7.68
CA GLU A 586 -19.29 -12.33 -7.21
C GLU A 586 -17.97 -12.57 -7.98
N ALA A 587 -17.99 -12.42 -9.31
CA ALA A 587 -16.78 -12.52 -10.13
C ALA A 587 -15.76 -11.43 -9.76
N SER A 588 -16.24 -10.22 -9.47
CA SER A 588 -15.40 -9.10 -9.02
C SER A 588 -14.76 -9.37 -7.65
N ALA A 589 -15.52 -9.93 -6.70
CA ALA A 589 -15.01 -10.32 -5.40
C ALA A 589 -13.97 -11.46 -5.50
N LYS A 590 -14.24 -12.48 -6.34
CA LYS A 590 -13.32 -13.58 -6.58
C LYS A 590 -12.04 -13.11 -7.27
N LEU A 591 -12.14 -12.19 -8.22
CA LEU A 591 -10.99 -11.58 -8.87
C LEU A 591 -10.11 -10.80 -7.89
N ALA A 592 -10.71 -10.08 -6.94
CA ALA A 592 -9.96 -9.37 -5.90
C ALA A 592 -9.13 -10.34 -5.02
N ILE A 593 -9.68 -11.53 -4.72
CA ILE A 593 -8.96 -12.59 -3.99
C ILE A 593 -7.79 -13.09 -4.82
N ILE A 594 -8.02 -13.52 -6.07
CA ILE A 594 -6.97 -14.08 -6.95
C ILE A 594 -5.85 -13.07 -7.19
N ARG A 595 -6.19 -11.78 -7.36
CA ARG A 595 -5.20 -10.70 -7.45
C ARG A 595 -4.35 -10.58 -6.18
N THR A 596 -4.98 -10.66 -5.02
CA THR A 596 -4.25 -10.61 -3.75
C THR A 596 -3.28 -11.79 -3.65
N GLU A 597 -3.72 -13.00 -4.00
CA GLU A 597 -2.84 -14.19 -4.00
C GLU A 597 -1.63 -14.03 -4.93
N ALA A 598 -1.83 -13.48 -6.13
CA ALA A 598 -0.75 -13.22 -7.08
C ALA A 598 0.24 -12.17 -6.56
N GLN A 599 -0.26 -11.08 -5.98
CA GLN A 599 0.58 -10.04 -5.35
C GLN A 599 1.35 -10.57 -4.14
N ASP A 600 0.75 -11.45 -3.34
CA ASP A 600 1.40 -12.05 -2.17
C ASP A 600 2.53 -13.01 -2.60
N ALA A 601 2.31 -13.79 -3.66
CA ALA A 601 3.34 -14.67 -4.23
C ALA A 601 4.51 -13.86 -4.82
N GLU A 602 4.19 -12.74 -5.46
CA GLU A 602 5.17 -11.80 -5.98
C GLU A 602 6.01 -11.15 -4.88
N ARG A 603 5.40 -10.63 -3.81
CA ARG A 603 6.11 -10.05 -2.66
C ARG A 603 7.07 -11.05 -2.03
N ARG A 604 6.62 -12.30 -1.83
CA ARG A 604 7.47 -13.38 -1.31
C ARG A 604 8.71 -13.61 -2.18
N TYR A 605 8.51 -13.65 -3.50
CA TYR A 605 9.62 -13.79 -4.44
C TYR A 605 10.55 -12.56 -4.42
N ALA A 606 10.01 -11.35 -4.44
CA ALA A 606 10.77 -10.10 -4.42
C ALA A 606 11.65 -9.98 -3.17
N ALA A 607 11.11 -10.29 -1.99
CA ALA A 607 11.86 -10.31 -0.73
C ALA A 607 13.01 -11.35 -0.75
N LEU A 608 12.76 -12.55 -1.28
CA LEU A 608 13.79 -13.59 -1.43
C LEU A 608 14.89 -13.18 -2.42
N ALA A 609 14.54 -12.47 -3.49
CA ALA A 609 15.49 -11.96 -4.47
C ALA A 609 16.35 -10.82 -3.89
N ASP A 610 15.75 -9.92 -3.11
CA ASP A 610 16.44 -8.85 -2.39
C ASP A 610 17.44 -9.40 -1.37
N ALA A 611 17.04 -10.38 -0.55
CA ALA A 611 17.92 -11.03 0.41
C ALA A 611 19.13 -11.74 -0.23
N ARG A 612 19.06 -12.06 -1.53
CA ARG A 612 20.15 -12.69 -2.32
C ARG A 612 20.98 -11.71 -3.12
N GLY A 613 20.71 -10.41 -3.00
CA GLY A 613 21.46 -9.37 -3.70
C GLY A 613 21.27 -9.37 -5.22
N LEU A 614 20.16 -9.88 -5.75
CA LEU A 614 19.82 -9.81 -7.20
C LEU A 614 19.44 -8.41 -7.69
N GLN A 615 19.84 -7.38 -6.94
CA GLN A 615 19.45 -5.99 -7.12
C GLN A 615 20.38 -5.28 -8.11
N ARG A 616 19.84 -4.30 -8.83
CA ARG A 616 20.67 -3.37 -9.62
C ARG A 616 21.18 -2.24 -8.74
N ASP A 617 22.42 -1.82 -8.99
CA ASP A 617 22.99 -0.65 -8.36
C ASP A 617 22.38 0.63 -8.96
N THR A 618 21.37 1.17 -8.28
CA THR A 618 20.70 2.42 -8.68
C THR A 618 21.52 3.67 -8.35
N ALA A 619 22.58 3.55 -7.54
CA ALA A 619 23.42 4.69 -7.17
C ALA A 619 24.25 5.21 -8.36
N GLN A 620 24.47 4.38 -9.38
CA GLN A 620 25.26 4.74 -10.56
C GLN A 620 24.50 5.54 -11.63
N VAL A 621 23.18 5.71 -11.49
CA VAL A 621 22.35 6.44 -12.45
C VAL A 621 22.47 7.95 -12.18
N SER A 622 22.95 8.70 -13.17
CA SER A 622 23.01 10.17 -13.15
C SER A 622 22.89 10.73 -14.56
N LEU A 623 22.45 11.99 -14.68
CA LEU A 623 22.40 12.68 -15.97
C LEU A 623 23.80 12.74 -16.61
N ALA A 624 24.83 13.02 -15.81
CA ALA A 624 26.21 13.07 -16.30
C ALA A 624 26.65 11.76 -16.97
N ARG A 625 26.35 10.61 -16.36
CA ARG A 625 26.70 9.30 -16.91
C ARG A 625 25.91 8.98 -18.18
N ILE A 626 24.62 9.30 -18.21
CA ILE A 626 23.78 9.13 -19.41
C ILE A 626 24.31 9.98 -20.56
N ARG A 627 24.64 11.23 -20.30
CA ARG A 627 25.19 12.14 -21.31
C ARG A 627 26.56 11.71 -21.82
N ALA A 628 27.38 11.10 -20.95
CA ALA A 628 28.65 10.52 -21.34
C ALA A 628 28.51 9.25 -22.21
N ALA A 629 27.36 8.57 -22.14
CA ALA A 629 27.06 7.40 -22.98
C ALA A 629 26.43 7.75 -24.33
N LEU A 630 26.12 9.03 -24.58
CA LEU A 630 25.60 9.46 -25.88
C LEU A 630 26.67 9.31 -26.97
N ALA A 631 26.24 8.80 -28.13
CA ALA A 631 27.09 8.76 -29.31
C ALA A 631 27.50 10.20 -29.74
N PRO A 632 28.67 10.37 -30.38
CA PRO A 632 29.02 11.64 -31.02
C PRO A 632 27.89 12.11 -31.95
N GLY A 633 27.56 13.40 -31.92
CA GLY A 633 26.48 13.95 -32.75
C GLY A 633 25.06 13.51 -32.37
N ALA A 634 24.86 12.90 -31.19
CA ALA A 634 23.54 12.59 -30.66
C ALA A 634 22.98 13.70 -29.75
N ALA A 635 21.67 13.90 -29.80
CA ALA A 635 20.92 14.72 -28.84
C ALA A 635 20.00 13.84 -28.00
N LEU A 636 19.79 14.24 -26.74
CA LEU A 636 18.86 13.60 -25.82
C LEU A 636 17.73 14.58 -25.49
N VAL A 637 16.50 14.08 -25.60
CA VAL A 637 15.27 14.80 -25.31
C VAL A 637 14.47 14.01 -24.30
N SER A 638 14.11 14.66 -23.21
CA SER A 638 13.27 14.08 -22.18
C SER A 638 12.00 14.91 -22.00
N ILE A 639 10.87 14.37 -22.43
CA ILE A 639 9.56 15.02 -22.40
C ILE A 639 8.76 14.52 -21.20
N VAL A 640 8.18 15.45 -20.42
CA VAL A 640 7.39 15.13 -19.22
C VAL A 640 6.11 15.96 -19.20
N GLU A 641 5.00 15.33 -18.77
CA GLU A 641 3.77 16.01 -18.42
C GLU A 641 3.77 16.38 -16.93
N LEU A 642 3.70 17.67 -16.62
CA LEU A 642 3.67 18.20 -15.26
C LEU A 642 2.23 18.46 -14.84
N ALA A 643 1.87 18.10 -13.61
CA ALA A 643 0.55 18.27 -13.01
C ALA A 643 -0.60 17.74 -13.91
N PRO A 644 -0.56 16.48 -14.38
CA PRO A 644 -1.45 15.96 -15.43
C PRO A 644 -2.94 15.94 -15.06
N GLU A 645 -3.27 16.02 -13.77
CA GLU A 645 -4.66 16.00 -13.24
C GLU A 645 -5.27 17.40 -13.07
N THR A 646 -4.54 18.47 -13.39
CA THR A 646 -5.03 19.85 -13.22
C THR A 646 -5.30 20.52 -14.58
N ASP A 647 -6.10 21.59 -14.58
CA ASP A 647 -6.29 22.43 -15.76
C ASP A 647 -5.01 23.18 -16.19
N THR A 648 -4.00 23.17 -15.32
CA THR A 648 -2.67 23.75 -15.55
C THR A 648 -1.67 22.73 -16.07
N ALA A 649 -2.10 21.48 -16.35
CA ALA A 649 -1.28 20.42 -16.92
C ALA A 649 -0.50 20.92 -18.14
N ARG A 650 0.82 20.71 -18.12
CA ARG A 650 1.74 21.28 -19.12
C ARG A 650 2.78 20.25 -19.54
N VAL A 651 3.16 20.30 -20.80
CA VAL A 651 4.20 19.44 -21.36
C VAL A 651 5.50 20.23 -21.48
N VAL A 652 6.59 19.71 -20.93
CA VAL A 652 7.93 20.31 -21.00
C VAL A 652 8.94 19.31 -21.55
N ALA A 653 10.03 19.81 -22.12
CA ALA A 653 11.10 18.98 -22.66
C ALA A 653 12.48 19.46 -22.19
N PHE A 654 13.24 18.58 -21.55
CA PHE A 654 14.65 18.76 -21.29
C PHE A 654 15.46 18.35 -22.53
N VAL A 655 16.42 19.18 -22.95
CA VAL A 655 17.22 18.94 -24.15
C VAL A 655 18.70 19.18 -23.88
N ALA A 656 19.55 18.28 -24.37
CA ALA A 656 21.00 18.42 -24.42
C ALA A 656 21.58 17.78 -25.69
N THR A 657 22.68 18.34 -26.19
CA THR A 657 23.44 17.87 -27.34
C THR A 657 24.81 17.39 -26.87
N GLY A 658 25.02 16.07 -26.86
CA GLY A 658 26.24 15.45 -26.35
C GLY A 658 26.52 15.66 -24.85
N ALA A 659 27.76 15.39 -24.45
CA ALA A 659 28.17 15.26 -23.05
C ALA A 659 28.25 16.59 -22.28
N SER A 660 28.59 17.70 -22.96
CA SER A 660 29.02 18.95 -22.31
C SER A 660 28.17 20.17 -22.62
N SER A 661 27.16 20.08 -23.49
CA SER A 661 26.24 21.19 -23.76
C SER A 661 25.50 21.64 -22.48
N PRO A 662 25.08 22.91 -22.37
CA PRO A 662 24.15 23.32 -21.33
C PRO A 662 22.82 22.58 -21.49
N SER A 663 22.19 22.23 -20.36
CA SER A 663 20.84 21.66 -20.36
C SER A 663 19.81 22.78 -20.59
N ARG A 664 18.85 22.54 -21.47
CA ARG A 664 17.76 23.48 -21.79
C ARG A 664 16.42 22.86 -21.41
N LEU A 665 15.50 23.69 -20.91
CA LEU A 665 14.12 23.29 -20.63
C LEU A 665 13.18 24.08 -21.53
N LEU A 666 12.45 23.38 -22.39
CA LEU A 666 11.54 23.95 -23.38
C LEU A 666 10.09 23.68 -22.97
N ASP A 667 9.22 24.68 -23.15
CA ASP A 667 7.79 24.58 -22.85
C ASP A 667 7.00 24.26 -24.13
N LEU A 668 6.46 23.04 -24.22
CA LEU A 668 5.68 22.59 -25.37
C LEU A 668 4.21 23.05 -25.29
N GLY A 669 3.78 23.60 -24.15
CA GLY A 669 2.46 24.20 -23.95
C GLY A 669 1.53 23.40 -23.04
N LEU A 670 0.29 23.85 -22.94
CA LEU A 670 -0.72 23.22 -22.09
C LEU A 670 -1.20 21.91 -22.70
N ARG A 671 -1.35 20.87 -21.86
CA ARG A 671 -1.82 19.55 -22.28
C ARG A 671 -3.21 19.63 -22.93
N ARG A 672 -4.11 20.46 -22.39
CA ARG A 672 -5.46 20.69 -22.94
C ARG A 672 -5.47 21.24 -24.37
N GLU A 673 -4.40 21.89 -24.79
CA GLU A 673 -4.24 22.40 -26.16
C GLU A 673 -3.60 21.34 -27.08
N LEU A 674 -2.65 20.56 -26.55
CA LEU A 674 -1.92 19.57 -27.33
C LEU A 674 -2.74 18.28 -27.57
N ARG A 675 -3.38 17.77 -26.52
CA ARG A 675 -4.07 16.47 -26.55
C ARG A 675 -5.13 16.34 -27.66
N PRO A 676 -6.03 17.30 -27.88
CA PRO A 676 -7.03 17.18 -28.95
C PRO A 676 -6.42 17.05 -30.35
N ARG A 677 -5.26 17.68 -30.60
CA ARG A 677 -4.54 17.58 -31.88
C ARG A 677 -3.93 16.20 -32.06
N LEU A 678 -3.32 15.67 -31.00
CA LEU A 678 -2.76 14.32 -30.97
C LEU A 678 -3.85 13.27 -31.22
N GLU A 679 -4.99 13.39 -30.52
CA GLU A 679 -6.13 12.49 -30.67
C GLU A 679 -6.70 12.54 -32.10
N ALA A 680 -6.87 13.73 -32.67
CA ALA A 680 -7.36 13.88 -34.04
C ALA A 680 -6.40 13.24 -35.07
N TRP A 681 -5.09 13.46 -34.94
CA TRP A 681 -4.12 12.87 -35.85
C TRP A 681 -4.04 11.35 -35.69
N ARG A 682 -4.03 10.84 -34.46
CA ARG A 682 -4.07 9.39 -34.19
C ARG A 682 -5.33 8.74 -34.75
N ALA A 683 -6.49 9.38 -34.62
CA ALA A 683 -7.73 8.89 -35.20
C ALA A 683 -7.66 8.81 -36.74
N ALA A 684 -7.04 9.80 -37.38
CA ALA A 684 -6.81 9.79 -38.82
C ALA A 684 -5.81 8.71 -39.26
N LEU A 685 -4.74 8.47 -38.49
CA LEU A 685 -3.78 7.39 -38.75
C LEU A 685 -4.38 6.00 -38.54
N ALA A 686 -5.32 5.86 -37.61
CA ALA A 686 -5.95 4.60 -37.26
C ALA A 686 -7.04 4.14 -38.26
N SER A 687 -7.54 5.06 -39.08
CA SER A 687 -8.67 4.83 -39.96
C SER A 687 -8.18 4.55 -41.38
N PRO A 688 -8.50 3.39 -41.99
CA PRO A 688 -8.18 3.16 -43.38
C PRO A 688 -8.91 4.19 -44.25
N PRO A 689 -8.27 4.69 -45.32
CA PRO A 689 -8.92 5.63 -46.22
C PRO A 689 -10.13 4.98 -46.90
N PRO A 690 -11.24 5.72 -47.10
CA PRO A 690 -12.36 5.24 -47.90
C PRO A 690 -11.91 4.98 -49.34
N ALA A 691 -12.42 3.89 -49.95
CA ALA A 691 -12.11 3.56 -51.33
C ALA A 691 -12.45 4.74 -52.27
N GLY A 692 -11.51 5.09 -53.15
CA GLY A 692 -11.62 6.22 -54.07
C GLY A 692 -11.34 7.61 -53.47
N HIS A 693 -11.09 7.70 -52.15
CA HIS A 693 -10.79 8.95 -51.44
C HIS A 693 -9.42 8.92 -50.76
N GLU A 694 -8.53 8.02 -51.18
CA GLU A 694 -7.24 7.75 -50.52
C GLU A 694 -6.37 9.00 -50.44
N ARG A 695 -6.27 9.76 -51.55
CA ARG A 695 -5.50 11.01 -51.60
C ARG A 695 -6.08 12.12 -50.73
N GLU A 696 -7.40 12.16 -50.55
CA GLU A 696 -8.04 13.16 -49.70
C GLU A 696 -7.82 12.84 -48.22
N ALA A 697 -8.02 11.57 -47.84
CA ALA A 697 -7.74 11.07 -46.50
C ALA A 697 -6.26 11.25 -46.13
N GLU A 698 -5.33 10.96 -47.05
CA GLU A 698 -3.90 11.20 -46.86
C GLU A 698 -3.60 12.68 -46.61
N ARG A 699 -4.14 13.58 -47.45
CA ARG A 699 -3.95 15.04 -47.27
C ARG A 699 -4.54 15.54 -45.95
N ALA A 700 -5.70 15.02 -45.53
CA ALA A 700 -6.30 15.37 -44.25
C ALA A 700 -5.44 14.89 -43.07
N CYS A 701 -4.98 13.64 -43.12
CA CYS A 701 -4.07 13.08 -42.12
C CYS A 701 -2.76 13.87 -42.04
N ARG A 702 -2.19 14.25 -43.19
CA ARG A 702 -0.99 15.09 -43.28
C ARG A 702 -1.18 16.45 -42.60
N ARG A 703 -2.27 17.18 -42.91
CA ARG A 703 -2.55 18.47 -42.25
C ARG A 703 -2.67 18.35 -40.72
N LEU A 704 -3.27 17.27 -40.22
CA LEU A 704 -3.35 17.00 -38.79
C LEU A 704 -1.97 16.72 -38.19
N GLY A 705 -1.12 15.98 -38.91
CA GLY A 705 0.26 15.72 -38.52
C GLY A 705 1.14 16.97 -38.50
N GLU A 706 0.97 17.88 -39.46
CA GLU A 706 1.64 19.19 -39.49
C GLU A 706 1.28 20.02 -38.25
N ALA A 707 -0.01 20.07 -37.88
CA ALA A 707 -0.45 20.78 -36.68
C ALA A 707 0.11 20.18 -35.37
N VAL A 708 0.34 18.86 -35.34
CA VAL A 708 1.04 18.19 -34.22
C VAL A 708 2.52 18.55 -34.23
N ARG A 709 3.18 18.51 -35.39
CA ARG A 709 4.61 18.83 -35.56
C ARG A 709 4.93 20.25 -35.11
N GLU A 710 4.13 21.24 -35.52
CA GLU A 710 4.28 22.65 -35.14
C GLU A 710 4.29 22.86 -33.62
N ARG A 711 3.53 22.04 -32.88
CA ARG A 711 3.40 22.11 -31.42
C ARG A 711 4.38 21.23 -30.67
N THR A 712 5.10 20.36 -31.37
CA THR A 712 6.03 19.40 -30.78
C THR A 712 7.42 19.56 -31.40
N TRP A 713 7.69 18.86 -32.50
CA TRP A 713 8.99 18.79 -33.15
C TRP A 713 9.56 20.16 -33.53
N ASP A 714 8.77 21.06 -34.10
CA ASP A 714 9.27 22.36 -34.57
C ASP A 714 9.75 23.26 -33.41
N ARG A 715 9.30 22.99 -32.18
CA ARG A 715 9.80 23.66 -30.97
C ARG A 715 11.08 23.04 -30.43
N LEU A 716 11.30 21.75 -30.70
CA LEU A 716 12.45 20.99 -30.21
C LEU A 716 13.64 21.08 -31.18
N ALA A 717 13.37 20.99 -32.48
CA ALA A 717 14.38 20.92 -33.53
C ALA A 717 15.47 22.01 -33.45
N PRO A 718 15.15 23.29 -33.16
CA PRO A 718 16.18 24.33 -33.04
C PRO A 718 17.19 24.09 -31.90
N ALA A 719 16.86 23.26 -30.92
CA ALA A 719 17.75 22.94 -29.80
C ALA A 719 18.73 21.79 -30.11
N PHE A 720 18.56 21.08 -31.23
CA PHE A 720 19.41 19.94 -31.59
C PHE A 720 20.70 20.35 -32.31
N GLY A 721 20.75 21.55 -32.90
CA GLY A 721 21.89 21.96 -33.73
C GLY A 721 22.14 20.97 -34.86
N ASP A 722 23.38 20.51 -35.00
CA ASP A 722 23.80 19.58 -36.07
C ASP A 722 23.65 18.09 -35.68
N ALA A 723 22.86 17.77 -34.65
CA ALA A 723 22.68 16.39 -34.22
C ALA A 723 21.92 15.56 -35.27
N TYR A 724 22.48 14.41 -35.64
CA TYR A 724 21.92 13.50 -36.65
C TYR A 724 21.20 12.28 -36.04
N SER A 725 21.32 12.08 -34.73
CA SER A 725 20.60 11.06 -33.96
C SER A 725 19.94 11.72 -32.76
N ILE A 726 18.63 11.53 -32.59
CA ILE A 726 17.83 12.13 -31.52
C ILE A 726 17.18 11.02 -30.72
N LEU A 727 17.54 10.94 -29.43
CA LEU A 727 16.92 10.04 -28.47
C LEU A 727 15.77 10.77 -27.78
N VAL A 728 14.54 10.33 -28.01
CA VAL A 728 13.33 10.93 -27.43
C VAL A 728 12.74 10.00 -26.38
N VAL A 729 12.87 10.40 -25.12
CA VAL A 729 12.23 9.72 -23.98
C VAL A 729 11.04 10.55 -23.53
N ALA A 730 9.83 10.07 -23.76
CA ALA A 730 8.60 10.83 -23.52
C ALA A 730 7.64 10.10 -22.59
N ASP A 731 7.00 10.89 -21.71
CA ASP A 731 5.88 10.44 -20.88
C ASP A 731 4.53 10.91 -21.47
N GLY A 732 3.44 10.36 -20.94
CA GLY A 732 2.08 10.84 -21.21
C GLY A 732 1.61 10.68 -22.66
N ASP A 733 0.87 11.65 -23.16
CA ASP A 733 0.23 11.60 -24.48
C ASP A 733 1.26 11.56 -25.64
N LEU A 734 2.53 11.92 -25.39
CA LEU A 734 3.61 11.92 -26.39
C LEU A 734 4.50 10.67 -26.37
N ALA A 735 4.35 9.78 -25.39
CA ALA A 735 5.09 8.52 -25.33
C ALA A 735 4.87 7.66 -26.59
N ASP A 736 3.62 7.59 -27.06
CA ASP A 736 3.22 6.81 -28.24
C ASP A 736 3.12 7.68 -29.51
N LEU A 737 3.88 8.78 -29.60
CA LEU A 737 3.88 9.61 -30.80
C LEU A 737 4.77 8.96 -31.87
N PRO A 738 4.28 8.70 -33.10
CA PRO A 738 5.13 8.21 -34.17
C PRO A 738 5.95 9.37 -34.75
N TRP A 739 7.00 9.79 -34.03
CA TRP A 739 7.85 10.95 -34.38
C TRP A 739 8.35 10.91 -35.82
N SER A 740 8.80 9.74 -36.27
CA SER A 740 9.29 9.49 -37.63
C SER A 740 8.22 9.71 -38.71
N ALA A 741 6.93 9.58 -38.36
CA ALA A 741 5.80 9.76 -39.26
C ALA A 741 5.26 11.21 -39.26
N LEU A 742 5.90 12.14 -38.56
CA LEU A 742 5.53 13.55 -38.66
C LEU A 742 5.81 14.07 -40.09
N PRO A 743 4.86 14.78 -40.71
CA PRO A 743 5.03 15.31 -42.06
C PRO A 743 6.15 16.35 -42.16
N GLU A 744 6.81 16.41 -43.31
CA GLU A 744 7.79 17.43 -43.65
C GLU A 744 7.51 18.06 -45.03
N ALA A 745 8.11 19.23 -45.26
CA ALA A 745 8.00 19.97 -46.51
C ALA A 745 8.35 19.11 -47.74
N GLY A 746 7.61 19.33 -48.83
CA GLY A 746 7.81 18.63 -50.10
C GLY A 746 7.16 17.25 -50.17
N ASN A 747 6.04 17.04 -49.48
CA ASN A 747 5.31 15.78 -49.43
C ASN A 747 6.10 14.62 -48.79
N ARG A 748 7.01 14.92 -47.87
CA ARG A 748 7.87 13.93 -47.18
C ARG A 748 7.47 13.73 -45.73
N TYR A 749 8.15 12.81 -45.05
CA TYR A 749 8.06 12.56 -43.60
C TYR A 749 9.44 12.66 -42.95
N LEU A 750 9.50 12.86 -41.63
CA LEU A 750 10.76 12.94 -40.90
C LEU A 750 11.65 11.70 -41.08
N VAL A 751 11.08 10.51 -41.24
CA VAL A 751 11.86 9.29 -41.52
C VAL A 751 12.69 9.36 -42.81
N GLU A 752 12.30 10.18 -43.77
CA GLU A 752 12.94 10.24 -45.09
C GLU A 752 14.10 11.24 -45.15
N ILE A 753 14.06 12.28 -44.31
CA ILE A 753 14.99 13.42 -44.40
C ILE A 753 15.44 13.99 -43.05
N GLY A 754 14.78 13.62 -41.98
CA GLY A 754 15.11 14.04 -40.63
C GLY A 754 16.25 13.23 -40.03
N PRO A 755 16.64 13.55 -38.80
CA PRO A 755 17.60 12.74 -38.07
C PRO A 755 17.03 11.35 -37.75
N VAL A 756 17.90 10.41 -37.39
CA VAL A 756 17.46 9.13 -36.83
C VAL A 756 16.81 9.40 -35.47
N ILE A 757 15.56 8.97 -35.28
CA ILE A 757 14.83 9.18 -34.03
C ILE A 757 14.67 7.84 -33.32
N ASP A 758 15.32 7.71 -32.17
CA ASP A 758 15.20 6.55 -31.28
C ASP A 758 14.32 6.91 -30.08
N THR A 759 13.41 6.02 -29.68
CA THR A 759 12.49 6.26 -28.56
C THR A 759 12.70 5.25 -27.43
N PRO A 760 13.78 5.37 -26.63
CA PRO A 760 14.00 4.47 -25.51
C PRO A 760 12.93 4.66 -24.42
N GLY A 761 12.67 3.62 -23.64
CA GLY A 761 11.64 3.66 -22.59
C GLY A 761 12.05 4.55 -21.40
N ALA A 762 13.35 4.68 -21.15
CA ALA A 762 13.93 5.58 -20.16
C ALA A 762 15.40 5.89 -20.49
N GLU A 763 15.90 7.05 -20.05
CA GLU A 763 17.30 7.45 -20.33
C GLU A 763 18.32 6.45 -19.79
N ARG A 764 18.00 5.80 -18.67
CA ARG A 764 18.85 4.80 -18.02
C ARG A 764 19.18 3.59 -18.90
N GLU A 765 18.41 3.36 -19.97
CA GLU A 765 18.68 2.27 -20.93
C GLU A 765 20.01 2.49 -21.66
N LEU A 766 20.45 3.75 -21.83
CA LEU A 766 21.74 4.09 -22.44
C LEU A 766 22.96 3.61 -21.63
N ILE A 767 22.79 3.41 -20.32
CA ILE A 767 23.85 2.98 -19.40
C ILE A 767 23.59 1.60 -18.80
N ALA A 768 22.48 0.95 -19.20
CA ALA A 768 22.19 -0.43 -18.83
C ALA A 768 23.22 -1.36 -19.49
N HIS A 769 23.50 -2.52 -18.86
CA HIS A 769 24.53 -3.46 -19.33
C HIS A 769 24.39 -3.75 -20.83
N ALA A 770 25.51 -3.73 -21.55
CA ALA A 770 25.54 -4.15 -22.94
C ALA A 770 25.13 -5.62 -23.03
N TRP A 771 23.96 -5.89 -23.61
CA TRP A 771 23.62 -7.24 -24.01
C TRP A 771 24.59 -7.60 -25.14
N PRO A 772 25.11 -8.83 -25.21
CA PRO A 772 25.85 -9.26 -26.38
C PRO A 772 24.97 -9.00 -27.61
N MET A 773 25.50 -8.23 -28.57
CA MET A 773 24.75 -7.92 -29.79
C MET A 773 24.42 -9.24 -30.49
N GLY A 774 23.12 -9.51 -30.66
CA GLY A 774 22.66 -10.58 -31.52
C GLY A 774 23.02 -10.32 -32.99
N ALA A 775 22.72 -11.29 -33.85
CA ALA A 775 22.87 -11.19 -35.30
C ALA A 775 21.56 -11.56 -36.01
N GLY A 776 21.33 -11.05 -37.21
CA GLY A 776 20.13 -11.36 -37.99
C GLY A 776 18.85 -10.69 -37.53
N LEU A 777 17.86 -10.84 -38.40
CA LEU A 777 16.48 -10.39 -38.24
C LEU A 777 15.57 -11.61 -38.03
N LEU A 778 14.69 -11.54 -37.04
CA LEU A 778 13.48 -12.37 -36.99
C LEU A 778 12.28 -11.49 -37.29
N ALA A 779 11.60 -11.76 -38.40
CA ALA A 779 10.43 -11.02 -38.84
C ALA A 779 9.19 -11.93 -38.76
N VAL A 780 8.19 -11.55 -37.99
CA VAL A 780 7.02 -12.37 -37.70
C VAL A 780 5.78 -11.58 -38.08
N GLY A 781 4.91 -12.15 -38.90
CA GLY A 781 3.71 -11.44 -39.33
C GLY A 781 2.56 -12.38 -39.64
N ASP A 782 1.36 -11.83 -39.60
CA ASP A 782 0.14 -12.58 -39.95
C ASP A 782 0.01 -13.92 -39.20
N PRO A 783 0.12 -13.96 -37.85
CA PRO A 783 -0.03 -15.20 -37.10
C PRO A 783 -1.45 -15.74 -37.18
N ASP A 784 -1.58 -17.07 -37.25
CA ASP A 784 -2.87 -17.75 -37.21
C ASP A 784 -3.36 -17.80 -35.76
N PHE A 785 -4.38 -17.00 -35.45
CA PHE A 785 -5.03 -16.99 -34.13
C PHE A 785 -6.02 -18.17 -33.93
N GLY A 786 -5.95 -19.20 -34.80
CA GLY A 786 -6.62 -20.48 -34.61
C GLY A 786 -7.99 -20.59 -35.28
N ARG A 787 -8.11 -20.25 -36.58
CA ARG A 787 -9.37 -20.49 -37.33
C ARG A 787 -9.26 -21.36 -38.59
N ALA A 788 -10.24 -22.27 -38.70
CA ALA A 788 -10.45 -23.22 -39.78
C ALA A 788 -11.59 -22.83 -40.77
N SER A 789 -11.82 -21.53 -41.04
CA SER A 789 -12.86 -21.11 -42.01
C SER A 789 -12.33 -20.12 -43.06
N PRO A 790 -12.86 -20.13 -44.31
CA PRO A 790 -12.29 -19.35 -45.40
C PRO A 790 -12.51 -17.84 -45.23
N LEU A 791 -11.55 -17.08 -45.74
CA LEU A 791 -11.55 -15.60 -45.80
C LEU A 791 -12.86 -15.08 -46.42
N PRO A 792 -13.58 -14.14 -45.79
CA PRO A 792 -14.64 -13.39 -46.45
C PRO A 792 -14.08 -12.20 -47.26
N ASP A 793 -14.96 -11.66 -48.10
CA ASP A 793 -14.77 -10.55 -49.06
C ASP A 793 -13.95 -9.36 -48.50
N PRO A 794 -12.92 -8.86 -49.21
CA PRO A 794 -12.03 -7.76 -48.78
C PRO A 794 -12.75 -6.50 -48.28
N ALA A 795 -13.99 -6.25 -48.71
CA ALA A 795 -14.78 -5.11 -48.26
C ALA A 795 -15.23 -5.20 -46.78
N ALA A 796 -15.34 -6.41 -46.21
CA ALA A 796 -15.73 -6.63 -44.81
C ALA A 796 -14.57 -6.51 -43.82
N ALA A 797 -13.31 -6.61 -44.28
CA ALA A 797 -12.10 -6.47 -43.47
C ALA A 797 -11.81 -5.01 -43.04
N THR A 798 -12.49 -4.05 -43.66
CA THR A 798 -12.31 -2.60 -43.46
C THR A 798 -12.76 -2.08 -42.09
N ALA A 799 -13.41 -2.91 -41.26
CA ALA A 799 -14.06 -2.48 -40.02
C ALA A 799 -13.18 -2.54 -38.75
N LEU A 800 -12.00 -3.17 -38.78
CA LEU A 800 -11.09 -3.16 -37.63
C LEU A 800 -10.00 -2.10 -37.81
N ALA A 801 -10.08 -1.05 -36.99
CA ALA A 801 -9.14 0.07 -36.97
C ALA A 801 -7.70 -0.44 -36.77
N MET A 802 -6.82 -0.14 -37.72
CA MET A 802 -5.43 -0.63 -37.74
C MET A 802 -4.55 -0.05 -36.62
N ARG A 803 -5.01 0.97 -35.89
CA ARG A 803 -4.37 1.55 -34.70
C ARG A 803 -5.38 2.31 -33.83
N GLY A 804 -6.60 1.80 -33.73
CA GLY A 804 -7.68 2.44 -32.96
C GLY A 804 -7.81 1.85 -31.56
N SER A 805 -7.97 2.71 -30.55
CA SER A 805 -8.64 2.29 -29.32
C SER A 805 -10.00 1.73 -29.71
N LEU A 806 -10.23 0.44 -29.44
CA LEU A 806 -11.55 -0.17 -29.55
C LEU A 806 -12.41 0.51 -28.47
N GLY A 807 -13.07 1.61 -28.85
CA GLY A 807 -13.81 2.51 -27.95
C GLY A 807 -15.03 1.90 -27.25
N LYS A 808 -15.22 0.58 -27.36
CA LYS A 808 -16.19 -0.18 -26.59
C LYS A 808 -15.48 -1.44 -26.10
N CYS A 809 -15.57 -1.68 -24.80
CA CYS A 809 -15.09 -2.89 -24.17
C CYS A 809 -15.61 -4.09 -24.91
N LEU A 810 -14.73 -4.77 -25.62
CA LEU A 810 -15.05 -6.02 -26.25
C LEU A 810 -15.32 -7.04 -25.14
N ALA A 811 -16.48 -7.69 -25.19
CA ALA A 811 -16.67 -8.93 -24.46
C ALA A 811 -15.61 -9.91 -24.98
N ALA A 812 -14.87 -10.57 -24.09
CA ALA A 812 -13.80 -11.47 -24.51
C ALA A 812 -14.31 -12.64 -25.38
N SER A 813 -15.63 -12.90 -25.36
CA SER A 813 -16.32 -13.85 -26.24
C SER A 813 -16.48 -13.41 -27.70
N SER A 814 -16.11 -12.16 -28.06
CA SER A 814 -16.25 -11.62 -29.43
C SER A 814 -14.93 -11.16 -30.07
N LEU A 815 -13.77 -11.49 -29.48
CA LEU A 815 -12.46 -11.12 -30.04
C LEU A 815 -12.02 -12.13 -31.12
N GLU A 816 -12.64 -12.07 -32.28
CA GLU A 816 -12.09 -12.72 -33.48
C GLU A 816 -11.09 -11.77 -34.14
N LEU A 817 -9.80 -11.95 -33.83
CA LEU A 817 -8.73 -11.22 -34.49
C LEU A 817 -8.58 -11.73 -35.93
N GLN A 818 -9.14 -10.98 -36.88
CA GLN A 818 -8.99 -11.25 -38.31
C GLN A 818 -7.56 -10.95 -38.76
N PRO A 819 -7.01 -11.64 -39.77
CA PRO A 819 -5.70 -11.30 -40.34
C PRO A 819 -5.58 -9.80 -40.62
N LEU A 820 -4.51 -9.17 -40.13
CA LEU A 820 -4.28 -7.74 -40.39
C LEU A 820 -3.92 -7.55 -41.86
N PRO A 821 -4.70 -6.78 -42.63
CA PRO A 821 -4.39 -6.53 -44.03
C PRO A 821 -2.99 -5.90 -44.15
N GLY A 822 -2.16 -6.45 -45.02
CA GLY A 822 -0.80 -5.95 -45.26
C GLY A 822 0.27 -6.39 -44.25
N ALA A 823 -0.07 -7.05 -43.14
CA ALA A 823 0.93 -7.49 -42.15
C ALA A 823 1.95 -8.49 -42.72
N ARG A 824 1.49 -9.43 -43.57
CA ARG A 824 2.39 -10.34 -44.30
C ARG A 824 3.32 -9.57 -45.23
N ARG A 825 2.75 -8.63 -45.99
CA ARG A 825 3.50 -7.80 -46.95
C ARG A 825 4.54 -6.93 -46.24
N GLU A 826 4.21 -6.38 -45.07
CA GLU A 826 5.15 -5.62 -44.25
C GLU A 826 6.38 -6.46 -43.89
N VAL A 827 6.17 -7.71 -43.43
CA VAL A 827 7.28 -8.62 -43.11
C VAL A 827 8.10 -8.98 -44.34
N GLU A 828 7.46 -9.21 -45.49
CA GLU A 828 8.14 -9.46 -46.76
C GLU A 828 9.01 -8.28 -47.17
N ASP A 829 8.46 -7.06 -47.13
CA ASP A 829 9.15 -5.82 -47.49
C ASP A 829 10.33 -5.54 -46.53
N VAL A 830 10.13 -5.70 -45.22
CA VAL A 830 11.18 -5.54 -44.21
C VAL A 830 12.29 -6.59 -44.37
N SER A 831 11.92 -7.84 -44.67
CA SER A 831 12.89 -8.92 -44.92
C SER A 831 13.70 -8.66 -46.19
N ALA A 832 13.06 -8.16 -47.25
CA ALA A 832 13.73 -7.79 -48.50
C ALA A 832 14.70 -6.61 -48.29
N ALA A 833 14.26 -5.57 -47.57
CA ALA A 833 15.10 -4.42 -47.23
C ALA A 833 16.30 -4.82 -46.36
N TRP A 834 16.10 -5.73 -45.42
CA TRP A 834 17.17 -6.28 -44.60
C TRP A 834 18.20 -7.00 -45.46
N LEU A 835 17.77 -7.91 -46.34
CA LEU A 835 18.66 -8.68 -47.20
C LEU A 835 19.42 -7.79 -48.18
N ALA A 836 18.78 -6.75 -48.72
CA ALA A 836 19.43 -5.76 -49.57
C ALA A 836 20.56 -5.01 -48.85
N SER A 837 20.37 -4.71 -47.55
CA SER A 837 21.34 -4.01 -46.72
C SER A 837 22.38 -4.94 -46.07
N HIS A 838 22.04 -6.23 -45.90
CA HIS A 838 22.86 -7.25 -45.25
C HIS A 838 22.84 -8.56 -46.07
N PRO A 839 23.49 -8.61 -47.25
CA PRO A 839 23.37 -9.75 -48.18
C PRO A 839 23.83 -11.10 -47.60
N ALA A 840 24.72 -11.06 -46.60
CA ALA A 840 25.27 -12.25 -45.94
C ALA A 840 24.48 -12.69 -44.69
N ASP A 841 23.42 -11.96 -44.30
CA ASP A 841 22.65 -12.21 -43.06
C ASP A 841 21.17 -12.42 -43.40
N ALA A 842 20.82 -13.66 -43.78
CA ALA A 842 19.47 -14.00 -44.20
C ALA A 842 18.45 -13.81 -43.06
N PRO A 843 17.36 -13.06 -43.29
CA PRO A 843 16.32 -12.88 -42.29
C PRO A 843 15.54 -14.19 -42.07
N MET A 844 15.08 -14.39 -40.84
CA MET A 844 14.20 -15.50 -40.48
C MET A 844 12.77 -14.98 -40.42
N SER A 845 11.94 -15.39 -41.38
CA SER A 845 10.56 -14.93 -41.48
C SER A 845 9.58 -16.03 -41.05
N SER A 846 8.52 -15.67 -40.33
CA SER A 846 7.51 -16.61 -39.82
C SER A 846 6.10 -16.06 -40.00
N TYR A 847 5.18 -16.92 -40.46
CA TYR A 847 3.80 -16.55 -40.82
C TYR A 847 2.77 -17.60 -40.43
N GLY A 848 1.50 -17.18 -40.31
CA GLY A 848 0.36 -18.08 -40.08
C GLY A 848 0.57 -18.98 -38.88
N ALA A 849 0.29 -20.29 -39.04
CA ALA A 849 0.48 -21.28 -37.99
C ALA A 849 1.95 -21.45 -37.53
N SER A 850 2.93 -21.05 -38.35
CA SER A 850 4.34 -21.11 -37.96
C SER A 850 4.74 -19.96 -37.03
N ALA A 851 4.03 -18.83 -37.08
CA ALA A 851 4.21 -17.66 -36.22
C ALA A 851 3.59 -17.87 -34.82
N SER A 852 3.82 -19.05 -34.24
CA SER A 852 3.35 -19.41 -32.90
C SER A 852 4.28 -18.85 -31.82
N GLU A 853 3.74 -18.61 -30.64
CA GLU A 853 4.52 -18.21 -29.46
C GLU A 853 5.73 -19.10 -29.21
N ARG A 854 5.53 -20.43 -29.25
CA ARG A 854 6.59 -21.40 -29.00
C ARG A 854 7.72 -21.26 -30.02
N ALA A 855 7.39 -21.09 -31.30
CA ALA A 855 8.37 -20.88 -32.36
C ALA A 855 9.13 -19.57 -32.16
N ILE A 856 8.43 -18.49 -31.84
CA ILE A 856 9.03 -17.18 -31.58
C ILE A 856 9.98 -17.24 -30.38
N LYS A 857 9.55 -17.82 -29.26
CA LYS A 857 10.38 -17.96 -28.04
C LYS A 857 11.63 -18.83 -28.27
N ALA A 858 11.55 -19.81 -29.16
CA ALA A 858 12.70 -20.63 -29.56
C ALA A 858 13.67 -19.89 -30.49
N ALA A 859 13.14 -19.02 -31.36
CA ALA A 859 13.89 -18.44 -32.47
C ALA A 859 14.43 -17.01 -32.20
N ALA A 860 13.83 -16.29 -31.25
CA ALA A 860 14.23 -14.94 -30.85
C ALA A 860 15.60 -14.84 -30.13
N PRO A 861 16.02 -15.78 -29.26
CA PRO A 861 17.31 -15.67 -28.58
C PRO A 861 18.48 -15.55 -29.57
N GLY A 862 19.34 -14.54 -29.35
CA GLY A 862 20.51 -14.29 -30.20
C GLY A 862 20.24 -13.47 -31.47
N ARG A 863 18.98 -13.08 -31.73
CA ARG A 863 18.64 -12.20 -32.87
C ARG A 863 18.90 -10.73 -32.54
N ARG A 864 19.41 -9.98 -33.53
CA ARG A 864 19.69 -8.54 -33.39
C ARG A 864 18.42 -7.71 -33.45
N VAL A 865 17.56 -8.03 -34.41
CA VAL A 865 16.32 -7.30 -34.67
C VAL A 865 15.16 -8.28 -34.62
N LEU A 866 14.11 -7.91 -33.90
CA LEU A 866 12.83 -8.60 -33.88
C LEU A 866 11.78 -7.65 -34.47
N HIS A 867 11.15 -8.05 -35.56
CA HIS A 867 10.08 -7.30 -36.20
C HIS A 867 8.77 -8.09 -36.09
N PHE A 868 7.71 -7.45 -35.59
CA PHE A 868 6.41 -8.07 -35.39
C PHE A 868 5.32 -7.26 -36.10
N ALA A 869 4.71 -7.83 -37.13
CA ALA A 869 3.54 -7.30 -37.80
C ALA A 869 2.29 -8.08 -37.36
N THR A 870 1.74 -7.71 -36.20
CA THR A 870 0.60 -8.40 -35.58
C THR A 870 -0.29 -7.39 -34.83
N HIS A 871 -1.42 -7.86 -34.30
CA HIS A 871 -2.32 -7.03 -33.50
C HIS A 871 -1.65 -6.55 -32.22
N GLY A 872 -1.77 -5.25 -31.94
CA GLY A 872 -1.58 -4.69 -30.62
C GLY A 872 -2.95 -4.43 -29.99
N VAL A 873 -3.28 -5.12 -28.90
CA VAL A 873 -4.50 -4.85 -28.13
C VAL A 873 -4.12 -4.11 -26.86
N VAL A 874 -4.65 -2.90 -26.68
CA VAL A 874 -4.49 -2.09 -25.47
C VAL A 874 -5.87 -1.90 -24.84
N TRP A 875 -6.07 -2.45 -23.64
CA TRP A 875 -7.28 -2.19 -22.86
C TRP A 875 -7.12 -0.90 -22.04
N GLY A 876 -8.00 0.07 -22.26
CA GLY A 876 -8.02 1.33 -21.50
C GLY A 876 -8.81 1.22 -20.18
N ASP A 877 -8.52 2.13 -19.24
CA ASP A 877 -9.19 2.26 -17.94
C ASP A 877 -10.69 2.63 -18.04
N SER A 878 -11.16 3.08 -19.20
CA SER A 878 -12.56 3.42 -19.48
C SER A 878 -13.46 2.20 -19.62
N CYS A 879 -12.88 0.98 -19.59
CA CYS A 879 -13.70 -0.21 -19.55
C CYS A 879 -14.35 -0.39 -18.19
N SER A 880 -15.69 -0.30 -18.14
CA SER A 880 -16.46 -0.35 -16.90
C SER A 880 -16.32 -1.67 -16.12
N VAL A 881 -15.79 -2.72 -16.77
CA VAL A 881 -15.38 -3.98 -16.13
C VAL A 881 -13.92 -3.94 -15.61
N LEU A 882 -13.09 -3.06 -16.16
CA LEU A 882 -11.68 -2.86 -15.85
C LEU A 882 -11.47 -1.46 -15.25
N ARG A 883 -11.89 -1.27 -14.00
CA ARG A 883 -11.59 -0.02 -13.27
C ARG A 883 -10.06 0.15 -13.10
N ALA A 884 -9.58 1.35 -13.44
CA ALA A 884 -8.25 1.93 -13.19
C ALA A 884 -7.24 1.04 -12.44
N GLY A 885 -6.20 0.61 -13.16
CA GLY A 885 -5.02 -0.03 -12.55
C GLY A 885 -4.53 -1.32 -13.21
N MET A 886 -4.80 -1.52 -14.50
CA MET A 886 -4.11 -2.54 -15.30
C MET A 886 -3.07 -1.89 -16.20
N ARG A 887 -1.79 -2.00 -15.83
CA ARG A 887 -0.71 -2.02 -16.82
C ARG A 887 -0.04 -3.38 -16.70
N GLY A 888 -0.38 -4.24 -17.66
CA GLY A 888 0.04 -5.62 -17.71
C GLY A 888 -0.64 -6.27 -18.90
N VAL A 889 -0.20 -5.94 -20.11
CA VAL A 889 -0.41 -6.84 -21.24
C VAL A 889 0.54 -8.00 -20.99
N GLY A 890 -0.01 -9.17 -20.69
CA GLY A 890 0.72 -10.41 -20.82
C GLY A 890 1.27 -10.46 -22.23
N GLY A 891 2.56 -10.23 -22.38
CA GLY A 891 3.26 -10.61 -23.59
C GLY A 891 3.06 -12.10 -23.75
N VAL A 892 2.43 -12.50 -24.86
CA VAL A 892 2.48 -13.84 -25.45
C VAL A 892 2.73 -14.95 -24.41
N THR A 893 1.68 -15.34 -23.68
CA THR A 893 1.71 -16.38 -22.63
C THR A 893 1.11 -17.69 -23.06
#